data_AF-A0A068SF84-F1
#
_entry.id   AF-A0A068SF84-F1
#
_cell.length_a   1.000
_cell.length_b   1.000
_cell.length_c   1.000
_cell.angle_alpha   90.00
_cell.angle_beta   90.00
_cell.angle_gamma   90.00
#
_symmetry.space_group_name_H-M   'P 1'
#
loop_
_entity.id
_entity.type
_entity.pdbx_description
1 polymer ?
#
loop_
_entity_poly.entity_id
_entity_poly.type
_entity_poly.pdbx_seq_one_letter_code
_entity_poly.pdbx_strand_id
1 'polypeptide(L)'
;MTNPLVNELDIAFQQGHHQHVIRQSTLALDIVDFQLSMLDIRARSWSACGKFENALEDARHMQQLAPLSPRGYYRQGVTYAQLGYHSNALEMYKHAAEAADDDDALRYEIDNAIKESTRQLEKKIDMINKLPMDIVLRIAPMLIGGEQGYHACLDVSMAWCDRLLQSSTLSYGIDAWSNSGLRKILSKGHDQTIRFSQHVRSLAIRTNDEPFYAFFDRGRFTSIKSLSISSLDSSYDDLERPYCVLQKLNSTLRHLEIVNVTLWMEDMDSSMALAEILDACTNLTSLKIDKVVLDRGGNDDQPPTYPTLRQLELDTQKRLDNNEVKRILRSFPSLQRLRIRSVQDCKVLSWMHEYCPRLQHLEFNRMLLKKKHPPSPPSPASGLRSLYINANHTRVAMDDIIDIVIRHCTTLEDLVIDVPHEIRAVDPPPSWDKIEHAAFTRLRHVTLAIRDPKLEKAQEPYSHFFCRFFENILCHAPNVETLLVFGAAIDKNVVHFSLKYLHHLHTMEIRNLDFGGVSQSVLSDREDMLRQAFEELASQSRLKTLKIVPDYINVALLESISRFKDLKTLSIAHFGASLGDHHIQFLSNLAETLEGLKLKVDDISDSVIYQLPRLKRLQHLDIDTCAKGPSDTAFRCLSACLQLKTLRLCRPVDSEVVKCIQMKIPNVQYKPHRR
;
A
#
# COMPACT_ATOMS: atom_id res chain seq x y z
N MET A 1 0.41 -35.82 -35.24
CA MET A 1 1.67 -36.41 -35.75
C MET A 1 1.73 -37.82 -35.18
N THR A 2 1.65 -38.86 -36.01
CA THR A 2 1.73 -40.25 -35.55
C THR A 2 3.15 -40.55 -35.04
N ASN A 3 3.24 -41.26 -33.91
CA ASN A 3 4.50 -41.63 -33.28
C ASN A 3 5.33 -42.48 -34.27
N PRO A 4 6.61 -42.15 -34.54
CA PRO A 4 7.43 -42.86 -35.53
C PRO A 4 7.51 -44.37 -35.28
N LEU A 5 7.49 -44.79 -34.00
CA LEU A 5 7.47 -46.21 -33.62
C LEU A 5 6.16 -46.90 -34.02
N VAL A 6 5.03 -46.19 -33.93
CA VAL A 6 3.70 -46.73 -34.29
C VAL A 6 3.60 -46.90 -35.81
N ASN A 7 4.08 -45.94 -36.59
CA ASN A 7 4.12 -46.06 -38.06
C ASN A 7 5.03 -47.23 -38.50
N GLU A 8 6.16 -47.44 -37.82
CA GLU A 8 7.07 -48.56 -38.10
C GLU A 8 6.39 -49.91 -37.83
N LEU A 9 5.67 -50.03 -36.70
CA LEU A 9 4.90 -51.22 -36.36
C LEU A 9 3.73 -51.47 -37.32
N ASP A 10 3.05 -50.43 -37.79
CA ASP A 10 1.98 -50.54 -38.79
C ASP A 10 2.50 -51.05 -40.14
N ILE A 11 3.67 -50.57 -40.58
CA ILE A 11 4.33 -51.05 -41.80
C ILE A 11 4.73 -52.52 -41.62
N ALA A 12 5.33 -52.88 -40.47
CA ALA A 12 5.71 -54.26 -40.16
C ALA A 12 4.49 -55.19 -40.09
N PHE A 13 3.35 -54.70 -39.62
CA PHE A 13 2.08 -55.42 -39.62
C PHE A 13 1.58 -55.70 -41.04
N GLN A 14 1.59 -54.68 -41.92
CA GLN A 14 1.19 -54.83 -43.33
C GLN A 14 2.09 -55.78 -44.11
N GLN A 15 3.37 -55.90 -43.72
CA GLN A 15 4.34 -56.81 -44.31
C GLN A 15 4.26 -58.27 -43.79
N GLY A 16 3.33 -58.56 -42.87
CA GLY A 16 3.15 -59.91 -42.31
C GLY A 16 4.11 -60.28 -41.17
N HIS A 17 4.92 -59.33 -40.67
CA HIS A 17 5.85 -59.55 -39.55
C HIS A 17 5.15 -59.52 -38.17
N HIS A 18 4.07 -60.26 -38.01
CA HIS A 18 3.19 -60.19 -36.84
C HIS A 18 3.91 -60.50 -35.51
N GLN A 19 4.85 -61.46 -35.51
CA GLN A 19 5.60 -61.82 -34.29
C GLN A 19 6.49 -60.66 -33.79
N HIS A 20 7.05 -59.88 -34.71
CA HIS A 20 7.86 -58.71 -34.37
C HIS A 20 6.98 -57.61 -33.76
N VAL A 21 5.82 -57.34 -34.37
CA VAL A 21 4.86 -56.34 -33.88
C VAL A 21 4.36 -56.69 -32.48
N ILE A 22 3.97 -57.95 -32.24
CA ILE A 22 3.53 -58.41 -30.92
C ILE A 22 4.64 -58.21 -29.88
N ARG A 23 5.87 -58.63 -30.19
CA ARG A 23 6.99 -58.51 -29.25
C ARG A 23 7.30 -57.06 -28.90
N GLN A 24 7.37 -56.17 -29.90
CA GLN A 24 7.71 -54.76 -29.67
C GLN A 24 6.59 -53.99 -28.97
N SER A 25 5.33 -54.24 -29.34
CA SER A 25 4.18 -53.64 -28.66
C SER A 25 4.05 -54.12 -27.21
N THR A 26 4.30 -55.41 -26.94
CA THR A 26 4.33 -55.95 -25.57
C THR A 26 5.42 -55.27 -24.73
N LEU A 27 6.65 -55.16 -25.26
CA LEU A 27 7.74 -54.49 -24.55
C LEU A 27 7.41 -53.01 -24.24
N ALA A 28 6.76 -52.30 -25.17
CA ALA A 28 6.34 -50.93 -24.94
C ALA A 28 5.29 -50.82 -23.82
N LEU A 29 4.33 -51.75 -23.75
CA LEU A 29 3.34 -51.83 -22.67
C LEU A 29 4.02 -52.12 -21.32
N ASP A 30 4.96 -53.07 -21.27
CA ASP A 30 5.72 -53.41 -20.06
C ASP A 30 6.52 -52.21 -19.53
N ILE A 31 7.11 -51.41 -20.43
CA ILE A 31 7.84 -50.18 -20.05
C ILE A 31 6.88 -49.16 -19.43
N VAL A 32 5.70 -48.97 -20.00
CA VAL A 32 4.70 -48.03 -19.45
C VAL A 32 4.24 -48.49 -18.07
N ASP A 33 3.94 -49.77 -17.88
CA ASP A 33 3.53 -50.29 -16.56
C ASP A 33 4.66 -50.20 -15.52
N PHE A 34 5.90 -50.46 -15.93
CA PHE A 34 7.07 -50.25 -15.08
C PHE A 34 7.23 -48.77 -14.68
N GLN A 35 7.07 -47.83 -15.63
CA GLN A 35 7.13 -46.40 -15.35
C GLN A 35 6.01 -45.95 -14.39
N LEU A 36 4.77 -46.41 -14.60
CA LEU A 36 3.66 -46.13 -13.70
C LEU A 36 3.96 -46.63 -12.29
N SER A 37 4.51 -47.83 -12.15
CA SER A 37 4.89 -48.40 -10.85
C SER A 37 6.01 -47.63 -10.16
N MET A 38 7.01 -47.15 -10.90
CA MET A 38 8.09 -46.34 -10.33
C MET A 38 7.60 -44.94 -9.90
N LEU A 39 6.73 -44.31 -10.68
CA LEU A 39 6.10 -43.04 -10.31
C LEU A 39 5.20 -43.20 -9.08
N ASP A 40 4.45 -44.30 -9.00
CA ASP A 40 3.60 -44.65 -7.87
C ASP A 40 4.40 -44.75 -6.55
N ILE A 41 5.51 -45.50 -6.58
CA ILE A 41 6.42 -45.66 -5.43
C ILE A 41 7.03 -44.31 -5.04
N ARG A 42 7.45 -43.51 -6.02
CA ARG A 42 8.06 -42.21 -5.77
C ARG A 42 7.06 -41.21 -5.19
N ALA A 43 5.84 -41.15 -5.71
CA ALA A 43 4.78 -40.29 -5.20
C ALA A 43 4.46 -40.62 -3.73
N ARG A 44 4.33 -41.91 -3.39
CA ARG A 44 4.13 -42.35 -2.00
C ARG A 44 5.28 -41.95 -1.09
N SER A 45 6.51 -42.06 -1.59
CA SER A 45 7.72 -41.68 -0.85
C SER A 45 7.77 -40.17 -0.61
N TRP A 46 7.37 -39.37 -1.59
CA TRP A 46 7.25 -37.92 -1.45
C TRP A 46 6.20 -37.53 -0.41
N SER A 47 5.02 -38.14 -0.46
CA SER A 47 3.98 -37.95 0.56
C SER A 47 4.44 -38.33 1.96
N ALA A 48 5.14 -39.46 2.12
CA ALA A 48 5.71 -39.87 3.40
C ALA A 48 6.75 -38.87 3.94
N CYS A 49 7.43 -38.14 3.05
CA CYS A 49 8.36 -37.06 3.40
C CYS A 49 7.70 -35.68 3.57
N GLY A 50 6.36 -35.58 3.50
CA GLY A 50 5.63 -34.30 3.56
C GLY A 50 5.77 -33.40 2.33
N LYS A 51 6.31 -33.91 1.21
CA LYS A 51 6.49 -33.17 -0.04
C LYS A 51 5.32 -33.42 -1.00
N PHE A 52 4.14 -32.90 -0.65
CA PHE A 52 2.89 -33.23 -1.33
C PHE A 52 2.81 -32.69 -2.76
N GLU A 53 3.38 -31.51 -3.06
CA GLU A 53 3.40 -30.98 -4.43
C GLU A 53 4.14 -31.91 -5.41
N ASN A 54 5.27 -32.49 -4.99
CA ASN A 54 6.02 -33.45 -5.81
C ASN A 54 5.23 -34.76 -6.00
N ALA A 55 4.53 -35.23 -4.97
CA ALA A 55 3.65 -36.39 -5.09
C ALA A 55 2.49 -36.15 -6.06
N LEU A 56 1.88 -34.95 -6.03
CA LEU A 56 0.82 -34.55 -6.96
C LEU A 56 1.34 -34.41 -8.39
N GLU A 57 2.58 -33.95 -8.59
CA GLU A 57 3.22 -33.89 -9.89
C GLU A 57 3.46 -35.28 -10.49
N ASP A 58 3.97 -36.23 -9.69
CA ASP A 58 4.14 -37.62 -10.10
C ASP A 58 2.79 -38.29 -10.43
N ALA A 59 1.75 -38.06 -9.62
CA ALA A 59 0.40 -38.57 -9.90
C ALA A 59 -0.19 -38.01 -11.21
N ARG A 60 0.03 -36.72 -11.51
CA ARG A 60 -0.35 -36.12 -12.80
C ARG A 60 0.44 -36.71 -13.96
N HIS A 61 1.72 -37.01 -13.77
CA HIS A 61 2.52 -37.66 -14.79
C HIS A 61 2.00 -39.08 -15.08
N MET A 62 1.58 -39.82 -14.05
CA MET A 62 0.92 -41.12 -14.24
C MET A 62 -0.36 -41.01 -15.08
N GLN A 63 -1.19 -39.97 -14.84
CA GLN A 63 -2.39 -39.71 -15.63
C GLN A 63 -2.07 -39.35 -17.09
N GLN A 64 -0.96 -38.66 -17.35
CA GLN A 64 -0.52 -38.35 -18.71
C GLN A 64 -0.01 -39.60 -19.46
N LEU A 65 0.69 -40.49 -18.75
CA LEU A 65 1.22 -41.74 -19.33
C LEU A 65 0.11 -42.75 -19.62
N ALA A 66 -0.87 -42.88 -18.71
CA ALA A 66 -2.00 -43.77 -18.88
C ALA A 66 -3.32 -43.09 -18.43
N PRO A 67 -3.94 -42.28 -19.32
CA PRO A 67 -5.15 -41.52 -19.00
C PRO A 67 -6.37 -42.37 -18.63
N LEU A 68 -6.39 -43.62 -19.10
CA LEU A 68 -7.45 -44.60 -18.81
C LEU A 68 -7.11 -45.51 -17.63
N SER A 69 -5.94 -45.36 -17.00
CA SER A 69 -5.59 -46.15 -15.82
C SER A 69 -6.07 -45.47 -14.54
N PRO A 70 -6.67 -46.22 -13.59
CA PRO A 70 -7.13 -45.64 -12.34
C PRO A 70 -5.98 -45.26 -11.37
N ARG A 71 -4.76 -45.79 -11.58
CA ARG A 71 -3.62 -45.61 -10.66
C ARG A 71 -3.25 -44.15 -10.42
N GLY A 72 -3.20 -43.35 -11.49
CA GLY A 72 -2.82 -41.94 -11.41
C GLY A 72 -3.86 -41.09 -10.66
N TYR A 73 -5.14 -41.31 -10.92
CA TYR A 73 -6.24 -40.64 -10.21
C TYR A 73 -6.29 -41.06 -8.74
N TYR A 74 -6.18 -42.36 -8.46
CA TYR A 74 -6.16 -42.88 -7.10
C TYR A 74 -5.01 -42.29 -6.28
N ARG A 75 -3.78 -42.22 -6.83
CA ARG A 75 -2.64 -41.62 -6.13
C ARG A 75 -2.81 -40.13 -5.85
N GLN A 76 -3.41 -39.40 -6.79
CA GLN A 76 -3.72 -37.99 -6.55
C GLN A 76 -4.76 -37.85 -5.42
N GLY A 77 -5.79 -38.70 -5.40
CA GLY A 77 -6.79 -38.76 -4.33
C GLY A 77 -6.18 -39.05 -2.97
N VAL A 78 -5.28 -40.03 -2.88
CA VAL A 78 -4.55 -40.37 -1.62
C VAL A 78 -3.75 -39.17 -1.11
N THR A 79 -3.07 -38.47 -2.02
CA THR A 79 -2.26 -37.30 -1.66
C THR A 79 -3.14 -36.14 -1.15
N TYR A 80 -4.29 -35.88 -1.78
CA TYR A 80 -5.25 -34.90 -1.29
C TYR A 80 -5.86 -35.27 0.07
N ALA A 81 -6.15 -36.57 0.29
CA ALA A 81 -6.68 -37.04 1.56
C ALA A 81 -5.69 -36.83 2.71
N GLN A 82 -4.38 -37.04 2.46
CA GLN A 82 -3.32 -36.78 3.44
C GLN A 82 -3.14 -35.29 3.76
N LEU A 83 -3.45 -34.40 2.81
CA LEU A 83 -3.52 -32.95 3.02
C LEU A 83 -4.78 -32.48 3.77
N GLY A 84 -5.75 -33.37 4.02
CA GLY A 84 -7.06 -33.02 4.60
C GLY A 84 -8.06 -32.44 3.60
N TYR A 85 -7.74 -32.41 2.30
CA TYR A 85 -8.62 -31.94 1.24
C TYR A 85 -9.57 -33.05 0.76
N HIS A 86 -10.46 -33.50 1.67
CA HIS A 86 -11.34 -34.65 1.42
C HIS A 86 -12.30 -34.45 0.23
N SER A 87 -12.68 -33.21 -0.10
CA SER A 87 -13.52 -32.91 -1.27
C SER A 87 -12.79 -33.21 -2.58
N ASN A 88 -11.57 -32.70 -2.71
CA ASN A 88 -10.71 -32.95 -3.87
C ASN A 88 -10.30 -34.42 -3.95
N ALA A 89 -10.04 -35.06 -2.80
CA ALA A 89 -9.76 -36.48 -2.75
C ALA A 89 -10.93 -37.32 -3.31
N LEU A 90 -12.16 -37.02 -2.88
CA LEU A 90 -13.36 -37.70 -3.33
C LEU A 90 -13.58 -37.56 -4.85
N GLU A 91 -13.33 -36.37 -5.41
CA GLU A 91 -13.41 -36.14 -6.85
C GLU A 91 -12.42 -37.03 -7.62
N MET A 92 -11.16 -37.09 -7.18
CA MET A 92 -10.14 -37.92 -7.83
C MET A 92 -10.43 -39.41 -7.69
N TYR A 93 -10.94 -39.86 -6.54
CA TYR A 93 -11.33 -41.27 -6.38
C TYR A 93 -12.52 -41.65 -7.26
N LYS A 94 -13.46 -40.74 -7.52
CA LYS A 94 -14.55 -40.99 -8.48
C LYS A 94 -14.01 -41.18 -9.90
N HIS A 95 -13.07 -40.35 -10.33
CA HIS A 95 -12.40 -40.56 -11.63
C HIS A 95 -11.61 -41.88 -11.66
N ALA A 96 -10.95 -42.24 -10.56
CA ALA A 96 -10.32 -43.55 -10.45
C ALA A 96 -11.35 -44.69 -10.56
N ALA A 97 -12.54 -44.54 -9.97
CA ALA A 97 -13.61 -45.54 -10.09
C ALA A 97 -14.18 -45.61 -11.51
N GLU A 98 -14.31 -44.49 -12.20
CA GLU A 98 -14.75 -44.44 -13.62
C GLU A 98 -13.75 -45.11 -14.57
N ALA A 99 -12.46 -45.05 -14.24
CA ALA A 99 -11.38 -45.66 -15.02
C ALA A 99 -11.07 -47.12 -14.65
N ALA A 100 -11.62 -47.63 -13.55
CA ALA A 100 -11.38 -49.00 -13.09
C ALA A 100 -12.44 -49.97 -13.63
N ASP A 101 -11.97 -51.10 -14.15
CA ASP A 101 -12.83 -52.25 -14.46
C ASP A 101 -13.33 -52.93 -13.18
N ASP A 102 -14.42 -53.70 -13.27
CA ASP A 102 -15.01 -54.37 -12.11
C ASP A 102 -14.10 -55.43 -11.47
N ASP A 103 -13.16 -55.99 -12.24
CA ASP A 103 -12.16 -56.97 -11.79
C ASP A 103 -10.79 -56.33 -11.49
N ASP A 104 -10.69 -54.99 -11.50
CA ASP A 104 -9.43 -54.30 -11.20
C ASP A 104 -9.04 -54.50 -9.72
N ALA A 105 -7.82 -54.96 -9.47
CA ALA A 105 -7.26 -55.14 -8.14
C ALA A 105 -7.35 -53.87 -7.26
N LEU A 106 -7.39 -52.68 -7.87
CA LEU A 106 -7.48 -51.40 -7.18
C LEU A 106 -8.92 -51.00 -6.81
N ARG A 107 -9.95 -51.67 -7.36
CA ARG A 107 -11.38 -51.31 -7.16
C ARG A 107 -11.74 -51.27 -5.67
N TYR A 108 -11.34 -52.29 -4.91
CA TYR A 108 -11.60 -52.36 -3.47
C TYR A 108 -10.96 -51.20 -2.68
N GLU A 109 -9.74 -50.79 -3.07
CA GLU A 109 -9.06 -49.65 -2.42
C GLU A 109 -9.76 -48.32 -2.73
N ILE A 110 -10.17 -48.12 -3.98
CA ILE A 110 -10.90 -46.92 -4.41
C ILE A 110 -12.22 -46.79 -3.65
N ASP A 111 -13.01 -47.87 -3.59
CA ASP A 111 -14.30 -47.86 -2.90
C ASP A 111 -14.18 -47.55 -1.40
N ASN A 112 -13.16 -48.11 -0.75
CA ASN A 112 -12.87 -47.79 0.65
C ASN A 112 -12.42 -46.33 0.83
N ALA A 113 -11.61 -45.81 -0.09
CA ALA A 113 -11.14 -44.43 -0.04
C ALA A 113 -12.28 -43.41 -0.29
N ILE A 114 -13.24 -43.75 -1.16
CA ILE A 114 -14.49 -43.00 -1.36
C ILE A 114 -15.31 -42.97 -0.07
N LYS A 115 -15.58 -44.14 0.52
CA LYS A 115 -16.34 -44.25 1.78
C LYS A 115 -15.70 -43.42 2.90
N GLU A 116 -14.39 -43.53 3.07
CA GLU A 116 -13.66 -42.80 4.10
C GLU A 116 -13.69 -41.28 3.87
N SER A 117 -13.45 -40.83 2.63
CA SER A 117 -13.48 -39.39 2.31
C SER A 117 -14.88 -38.80 2.47
N THR A 118 -15.93 -39.53 2.09
CA THR A 118 -17.32 -39.13 2.35
C THR A 118 -17.59 -39.02 3.85
N ARG A 119 -17.16 -40.01 4.65
CA ARG A 119 -17.30 -39.96 6.12
C ARG A 119 -16.62 -38.75 6.75
N GLN A 120 -15.43 -38.38 6.27
CA GLN A 120 -14.74 -37.18 6.76
C GLN A 120 -15.44 -35.88 6.34
N LEU A 121 -16.03 -35.83 5.14
CA LEU A 121 -16.82 -34.67 4.69
C LEU A 121 -18.14 -34.52 5.46
N GLU A 122 -18.75 -35.62 5.87
CA GLU A 122 -19.97 -35.62 6.70
C GLU A 122 -19.71 -35.21 8.16
N LYS A 123 -18.44 -35.23 8.59
CA LYS A 123 -18.05 -34.90 9.96
C LYS A 123 -18.19 -33.40 10.23
N LYS A 124 -19.31 -33.02 10.86
CA LYS A 124 -19.51 -31.66 11.37
C LYS A 124 -18.70 -31.46 12.65
N ILE A 125 -17.58 -30.74 12.56
CA ILE A 125 -16.78 -30.36 13.73
C ILE A 125 -17.13 -28.93 14.13
N ASP A 126 -17.68 -28.78 15.33
CA ASP A 126 -17.79 -27.47 15.97
C ASP A 126 -16.42 -27.04 16.52
N MET A 127 -15.60 -26.45 15.66
CA MET A 127 -14.22 -26.08 15.99
C MET A 127 -14.16 -25.04 17.10
N ILE A 128 -14.98 -23.99 17.04
CA ILE A 128 -14.96 -22.92 18.06
C ILE A 128 -15.29 -23.47 19.44
N ASN A 129 -16.24 -24.40 19.56
CA ASN A 129 -16.54 -25.00 20.85
C ASN A 129 -15.46 -25.95 21.38
N LYS A 130 -14.70 -26.60 20.50
CA LYS A 130 -13.61 -27.50 20.92
C LYS A 130 -12.32 -26.79 21.27
N LEU A 131 -12.13 -25.56 20.79
CA LEU A 131 -10.92 -24.80 21.07
C LEU A 131 -10.93 -24.27 22.52
N PRO A 132 -9.77 -24.18 23.19
CA PRO A 132 -9.58 -23.37 24.40
C PRO A 132 -9.94 -21.89 24.19
N MET A 133 -10.37 -21.19 25.25
CA MET A 133 -10.85 -19.81 25.13
C MET A 133 -9.75 -18.83 24.72
N ASP A 134 -8.53 -19.00 25.20
CA ASP A 134 -7.37 -18.20 24.81
C ASP A 134 -7.08 -18.27 23.31
N ILE A 135 -7.28 -19.44 22.67
CA ILE A 135 -7.18 -19.57 21.22
C ILE A 135 -8.35 -18.84 20.54
N VAL A 136 -9.57 -19.01 21.04
CA VAL A 136 -10.74 -18.32 20.50
C VAL A 136 -10.57 -16.79 20.55
N LEU A 137 -10.06 -16.25 21.65
CA LEU A 137 -9.80 -14.81 21.80
C LEU A 137 -8.75 -14.29 20.80
N ARG A 138 -7.82 -15.13 20.34
CA ARG A 138 -6.81 -14.77 19.33
C ARG A 138 -7.33 -14.82 17.90
N ILE A 139 -8.21 -15.78 17.59
CA ILE A 139 -8.79 -15.92 16.25
C ILE A 139 -10.02 -15.02 16.04
N ALA A 140 -10.76 -14.68 17.09
CA ALA A 140 -11.97 -13.87 17.00
C ALA A 140 -11.74 -12.52 16.29
N PRO A 141 -10.66 -11.75 16.53
CA PRO A 141 -10.37 -10.54 15.75
C PRO A 141 -10.20 -10.79 14.25
N MET A 142 -9.82 -12.01 13.84
CA MET A 142 -9.70 -12.39 12.43
C MET A 142 -11.05 -12.78 11.82
N LEU A 143 -12.01 -13.22 12.64
CA LEU A 143 -13.33 -13.68 12.21
C LEU A 143 -14.40 -12.59 12.26
N ILE A 144 -14.38 -11.76 13.30
CA ILE A 144 -15.38 -10.71 13.59
C ILE A 144 -14.76 -9.30 13.71
N GLY A 145 -13.46 -9.17 13.45
CA GLY A 145 -12.80 -7.87 13.40
C GLY A 145 -12.83 -7.28 11.98
N GLY A 146 -12.89 -5.95 11.92
CA GLY A 146 -12.93 -5.18 10.68
C GLY A 146 -14.28 -4.49 10.43
N GLU A 147 -14.29 -3.53 9.51
CA GLU A 147 -15.49 -2.74 9.15
C GLU A 147 -16.47 -3.51 8.24
N GLN A 148 -16.60 -4.83 8.42
CA GLN A 148 -17.59 -5.60 7.67
C GLN A 148 -18.98 -5.39 8.28
N GLY A 149 -20.01 -5.35 7.43
CA GLY A 149 -21.40 -5.14 7.88
C GLY A 149 -22.08 -6.40 8.43
N TYR A 150 -21.60 -7.61 8.09
CA TYR A 150 -22.24 -8.87 8.49
C TYR A 150 -21.21 -9.95 8.82
N HIS A 151 -21.33 -10.56 10.00
CA HIS A 151 -20.42 -11.58 10.49
C HIS A 151 -21.14 -12.93 10.55
N ALA A 152 -21.01 -13.75 9.50
CA ALA A 152 -21.70 -15.03 9.38
C ALA A 152 -21.41 -16.00 10.55
N CYS A 153 -20.21 -15.92 11.13
CA CYS A 153 -19.79 -16.74 12.26
C CYS A 153 -20.62 -16.52 13.54
N LEU A 154 -21.26 -15.35 13.70
CA LEU A 154 -22.13 -15.06 14.85
C LEU A 154 -23.50 -15.72 14.74
N ASP A 155 -23.90 -16.18 13.54
CA ASP A 155 -25.19 -16.84 13.30
C ASP A 155 -25.05 -18.38 13.18
N VAL A 156 -23.84 -18.93 13.34
CA VAL A 156 -23.59 -20.38 13.27
C VAL A 156 -24.28 -21.12 14.42
N SER A 157 -24.10 -20.64 15.65
CA SER A 157 -24.76 -21.16 16.85
C SER A 157 -24.67 -20.15 17.99
N MET A 158 -25.53 -20.30 19.01
CA MET A 158 -25.46 -19.47 20.22
C MET A 158 -24.10 -19.60 20.92
N ALA A 159 -23.53 -20.80 20.95
CA ALA A 159 -22.23 -21.03 21.57
C ALA A 159 -21.08 -20.36 20.80
N TRP A 160 -21.13 -20.35 19.46
CA TRP A 160 -20.18 -19.56 18.67
C TRP A 160 -20.30 -18.08 18.97
N CYS A 161 -21.54 -17.57 18.98
CA CYS A 161 -21.84 -16.19 19.28
C CYS A 161 -21.25 -15.78 20.64
N ASP A 162 -21.59 -16.50 21.71
CA ASP A 162 -21.17 -16.18 23.08
C ASP A 162 -19.65 -16.21 23.24
N ARG A 163 -18.98 -17.19 22.60
CA ARG A 163 -17.52 -17.32 22.70
C ARG A 163 -16.79 -16.25 21.90
N LEU A 164 -17.28 -15.91 20.70
CA LEU A 164 -16.66 -14.88 19.87
C LEU A 164 -16.86 -13.49 20.46
N LEU A 165 -18.03 -13.19 21.04
CA LEU A 165 -18.33 -11.89 21.64
C LEU A 165 -17.46 -11.57 22.88
N GLN A 166 -16.83 -12.57 23.51
CA GLN A 166 -15.87 -12.37 24.60
C GLN A 166 -14.56 -11.70 24.16
N SER A 167 -14.17 -11.80 22.89
CA SER A 167 -12.93 -11.18 22.38
C SER A 167 -12.97 -9.66 22.42
N SER A 168 -14.19 -9.10 22.50
CA SER A 168 -14.42 -7.68 22.64
C SER A 168 -13.79 -6.86 21.50
N THR A 169 -13.82 -7.43 20.29
CA THR A 169 -13.28 -6.84 19.05
C THR A 169 -14.36 -6.57 18.01
N LEU A 170 -15.64 -6.72 18.37
CA LEU A 170 -16.74 -6.58 17.43
C LEU A 170 -16.79 -5.16 16.86
N SER A 171 -16.68 -5.08 15.54
CA SER A 171 -16.75 -3.85 14.78
C SER A 171 -17.70 -3.99 13.61
N TYR A 172 -18.41 -2.90 13.31
CA TYR A 172 -19.32 -2.83 12.17
C TYR A 172 -19.03 -1.60 11.32
N GLY A 173 -19.04 -1.81 10.01
CA GLY A 173 -19.06 -0.74 9.01
C GLY A 173 -20.40 -0.75 8.28
N ILE A 174 -21.12 0.36 8.35
CA ILE A 174 -22.40 0.56 7.67
C ILE A 174 -22.14 1.51 6.52
N ASP A 175 -22.28 1.00 5.29
CA ASP A 175 -22.11 1.80 4.08
C ASP A 175 -23.45 1.94 3.35
N ALA A 176 -24.11 3.07 3.56
CA ALA A 176 -25.38 3.44 2.96
C ALA A 176 -25.20 4.33 1.72
N TRP A 177 -24.03 4.33 1.06
CA TRP A 177 -23.83 5.06 -0.21
C TRP A 177 -24.38 4.33 -1.45
N SER A 178 -24.77 3.05 -1.32
CA SER A 178 -25.43 2.29 -2.40
C SER A 178 -26.95 2.45 -2.34
N ASN A 179 -27.68 2.09 -3.42
CA ASN A 179 -29.16 2.15 -3.58
C ASN A 179 -30.00 1.39 -2.52
N SER A 180 -29.40 1.01 -1.39
CA SER A 180 -30.01 0.43 -0.21
C SER A 180 -29.68 1.25 1.04
N GLY A 181 -29.94 2.56 1.03
CA GLY A 181 -29.65 3.51 2.11
C GLY A 181 -30.05 3.05 3.52
N LEU A 182 -29.64 3.80 4.56
CA LEU A 182 -29.83 3.44 5.98
C LEU A 182 -31.25 2.97 6.29
N ARG A 183 -32.27 3.61 5.71
CA ARG A 183 -33.68 3.23 5.86
C ARG A 183 -33.98 1.79 5.43
N LYS A 184 -33.35 1.29 4.36
CA LYS A 184 -33.54 -0.08 3.87
C LYS A 184 -32.81 -1.09 4.76
N ILE A 185 -31.61 -0.76 5.24
CA ILE A 185 -30.87 -1.57 6.22
C ILE A 185 -31.69 -1.69 7.51
N LEU A 186 -32.19 -0.57 8.01
CA LEU A 186 -33.03 -0.48 9.21
C LEU A 186 -34.40 -1.15 9.04
N SER A 187 -34.99 -1.14 7.83
CA SER A 187 -36.31 -1.74 7.55
C SER A 187 -36.32 -3.27 7.61
N LYS A 188 -35.15 -3.93 7.49
CA LYS A 188 -35.07 -5.40 7.51
C LYS A 188 -35.17 -6.03 8.90
N GLY A 189 -35.22 -5.24 9.98
CA GLY A 189 -35.50 -5.70 11.35
C GLY A 189 -34.47 -6.65 11.99
N HIS A 190 -33.47 -7.13 11.24
CA HIS A 190 -32.50 -8.15 11.65
C HIS A 190 -31.05 -7.72 11.39
N ASP A 191 -30.73 -6.45 11.63
CA ASP A 191 -29.36 -6.00 11.52
C ASP A 191 -28.52 -6.52 12.70
N GLN A 192 -27.46 -7.27 12.40
CA GLN A 192 -26.58 -7.84 13.43
C GLN A 192 -25.99 -6.75 14.34
N THR A 193 -25.72 -5.54 13.81
CA THR A 193 -25.20 -4.41 14.60
C THR A 193 -26.16 -4.00 15.70
N ILE A 194 -27.47 -3.99 15.42
CA ILE A 194 -28.50 -3.68 16.43
C ILE A 194 -28.59 -4.82 17.45
N ARG A 195 -28.66 -6.07 16.97
CA ARG A 195 -28.75 -7.27 17.80
C ARG A 195 -27.60 -7.37 18.81
N PHE A 196 -26.39 -7.03 18.39
CA PHE A 196 -25.17 -7.12 19.20
C PHE A 196 -24.66 -5.76 19.68
N SER A 197 -25.50 -4.71 19.64
CA SER A 197 -25.14 -3.31 19.93
C SER A 197 -24.35 -3.09 21.22
N GLN A 198 -24.63 -3.87 22.27
CA GLN A 198 -23.94 -3.78 23.56
C GLN A 198 -22.48 -4.28 23.52
N HIS A 199 -22.12 -5.10 22.55
CA HIS A 199 -20.77 -5.66 22.38
C HIS A 199 -19.94 -4.92 21.33
N VAL A 200 -20.57 -4.02 20.56
CA VAL A 200 -19.90 -3.24 19.51
C VAL A 200 -18.89 -2.27 20.14
N ARG A 201 -17.63 -2.39 19.74
CA ARG A 201 -16.54 -1.53 20.21
C ARG A 201 -16.14 -0.45 19.20
N SER A 202 -16.27 -0.74 17.91
CA SER A 202 -16.00 0.20 16.84
C SER A 202 -17.16 0.23 15.86
N LEU A 203 -17.65 1.42 15.56
CA LEU A 203 -18.76 1.62 14.63
C LEU A 203 -18.37 2.67 13.60
N ALA A 204 -18.46 2.32 12.32
CA ALA A 204 -18.30 3.25 11.22
C ALA A 204 -19.63 3.38 10.48
N ILE A 205 -20.14 4.60 10.32
CA ILE A 205 -21.41 4.89 9.65
C ILE A 205 -21.14 5.82 8.47
N ARG A 206 -21.48 5.38 7.26
CA ARG A 206 -21.44 6.18 6.03
C ARG A 206 -22.85 6.32 5.49
N THR A 207 -23.41 7.53 5.45
CA THR A 207 -24.82 7.74 5.06
C THR A 207 -25.03 9.07 4.36
N ASN A 208 -25.83 9.09 3.29
CA ASN A 208 -26.25 10.34 2.63
C ASN A 208 -27.77 10.59 2.73
N ASP A 209 -28.54 9.60 3.19
CA ASP A 209 -30.01 9.62 3.07
C ASP A 209 -30.75 9.84 4.41
N GLU A 210 -30.15 9.43 5.53
CA GLU A 210 -30.75 9.51 6.87
C GLU A 210 -29.69 9.92 7.92
N PRO A 211 -30.10 10.61 9.00
CA PRO A 211 -29.18 11.04 10.04
C PRO A 211 -28.59 9.85 10.80
N PHE A 212 -27.28 9.93 11.09
CA PHE A 212 -26.58 8.88 11.84
C PHE A 212 -27.19 8.64 13.23
N TYR A 213 -27.77 9.67 13.87
CA TYR A 213 -28.34 9.56 15.21
C TYR A 213 -29.60 8.68 15.27
N ALA A 214 -30.37 8.57 14.17
CA ALA A 214 -31.54 7.68 14.11
C ALA A 214 -31.19 6.20 14.31
N PHE A 215 -29.93 5.84 14.02
CA PHE A 215 -29.40 4.50 14.28
C PHE A 215 -29.27 4.19 15.77
N PHE A 216 -28.89 5.20 16.56
CA PHE A 216 -28.69 5.06 18.00
C PHE A 216 -29.99 4.93 18.79
N ASP A 217 -31.12 5.33 18.21
CA ASP A 217 -32.44 5.12 18.82
C ASP A 217 -32.91 3.66 18.72
N ARG A 218 -32.30 2.86 17.83
CA ARG A 218 -32.70 1.46 17.56
C ARG A 218 -31.93 0.44 18.39
N GLY A 219 -30.80 0.80 19.00
CA GLY A 219 -29.90 -0.13 19.70
C GLY A 219 -29.26 0.48 20.95
N ARG A 220 -28.74 -0.37 21.85
CA ARG A 220 -28.09 0.07 23.10
C ARG A 220 -26.58 -0.06 22.98
N PHE A 221 -25.92 1.02 22.61
CA PHE A 221 -24.48 1.07 22.38
C PHE A 221 -23.71 1.46 23.64
N THR A 222 -23.49 0.50 24.54
CA THR A 222 -22.85 0.75 25.85
C THR A 222 -21.35 0.49 25.89
N SER A 223 -20.75 -0.05 24.82
CA SER A 223 -19.34 -0.47 24.80
C SER A 223 -18.49 0.19 23.71
N ILE A 224 -19.07 1.15 22.97
CA ILE A 224 -18.37 1.82 21.86
C ILE A 224 -17.18 2.61 22.40
N LYS A 225 -16.00 2.31 21.85
CA LYS A 225 -14.75 3.03 22.08
C LYS A 225 -14.35 3.89 20.89
N SER A 226 -14.75 3.50 19.68
CA SER A 226 -14.42 4.19 18.43
C SER A 226 -15.67 4.42 17.60
N LEU A 227 -15.92 5.66 17.19
CA LEU A 227 -17.03 6.04 16.33
C LEU A 227 -16.49 6.84 15.14
N SER A 228 -16.77 6.38 13.93
CA SER A 228 -16.46 7.09 12.69
C SER A 228 -17.75 7.38 11.94
N ILE A 229 -17.97 8.64 11.58
CA ILE A 229 -19.15 9.13 10.88
C ILE A 229 -18.66 9.80 9.61
N SER A 230 -19.11 9.32 8.46
CA SER A 230 -18.84 9.96 7.17
C SER A 230 -20.13 10.36 6.49
N SER A 231 -20.27 11.66 6.24
CA SER A 231 -21.46 12.36 5.77
C SER A 231 -22.50 12.70 6.85
N LEU A 232 -22.47 13.98 7.22
CA LEU A 232 -23.56 14.73 7.80
C LEU A 232 -24.06 15.61 6.64
N ASP A 233 -25.26 15.37 6.15
CA ASP A 233 -25.93 16.39 5.35
C ASP A 233 -26.13 17.61 6.25
N SER A 234 -25.80 18.82 5.79
CA SER A 234 -25.94 20.04 6.60
C SER A 234 -27.35 20.61 6.59
N SER A 235 -28.26 19.96 5.85
CA SER A 235 -29.69 20.28 5.81
C SER A 235 -30.45 20.02 7.13
N TYR A 236 -29.76 19.58 8.19
CA TYR A 236 -30.39 19.36 9.49
C TYR A 236 -30.58 20.70 10.22
N ASP A 237 -31.83 21.13 10.35
CA ASP A 237 -32.25 22.21 11.24
C ASP A 237 -32.00 21.92 12.74
N ASP A 238 -31.67 20.66 13.11
CA ASP A 238 -31.54 20.19 14.50
C ASP A 238 -30.14 19.61 14.78
N LEU A 239 -29.25 20.44 15.34
CA LEU A 239 -27.93 20.03 15.85
C LEU A 239 -27.98 19.41 17.26
N GLU A 240 -29.10 19.47 17.99
CA GLU A 240 -29.19 18.98 19.37
C GLU A 240 -29.07 17.45 19.44
N ARG A 241 -29.68 16.74 18.49
CA ARG A 241 -29.67 15.27 18.46
C ARG A 241 -28.29 14.64 18.28
N PRO A 242 -27.44 15.09 17.35
CA PRO A 242 -26.04 14.67 17.29
C PRO A 242 -25.33 14.78 18.64
N TYR A 243 -25.46 15.92 19.34
CA TYR A 243 -24.84 16.13 20.64
C TYR A 243 -25.41 15.22 21.72
N CYS A 244 -26.73 14.98 21.72
CA CYS A 244 -27.35 14.04 22.65
C CYS A 244 -26.79 12.61 22.50
N VAL A 245 -26.53 12.15 21.27
CA VAL A 245 -25.90 10.85 21.03
C VAL A 245 -24.47 10.83 21.56
N LEU A 246 -23.70 11.88 21.28
CA LEU A 246 -22.33 12.02 21.78
C LEU A 246 -22.27 12.02 23.32
N GLN A 247 -23.16 12.77 23.98
CA GLN A 247 -23.27 12.80 25.44
C GLN A 247 -23.57 11.42 26.03
N LYS A 248 -24.46 10.64 25.41
CA LYS A 248 -24.75 9.24 25.83
C LYS A 248 -23.52 8.34 25.76
N LEU A 249 -22.58 8.63 24.85
CA LEU A 249 -21.37 7.83 24.63
C LEU A 249 -20.14 8.35 25.42
N ASN A 250 -20.25 9.47 26.14
CA ASN A 250 -19.14 10.14 26.81
C ASN A 250 -18.31 9.21 27.73
N SER A 251 -18.95 8.28 28.44
CA SER A 251 -18.24 7.38 29.37
C SER A 251 -17.36 6.35 28.67
N THR A 252 -17.68 5.96 27.43
CA THR A 252 -17.02 4.84 26.74
C THR A 252 -16.19 5.28 25.54
N LEU A 253 -16.61 6.34 24.85
CA LEU A 253 -16.01 6.81 23.61
C LEU A 253 -14.61 7.40 23.85
N ARG A 254 -13.63 6.91 23.11
CA ARG A 254 -12.22 7.35 23.19
C ARG A 254 -11.69 7.89 21.86
N HIS A 255 -12.26 7.44 20.75
CA HIS A 255 -11.89 7.85 19.40
C HIS A 255 -13.15 8.30 18.65
N LEU A 256 -13.15 9.53 18.16
CA LEU A 256 -14.22 10.09 17.35
C LEU A 256 -13.65 10.61 16.03
N GLU A 257 -14.25 10.19 14.93
CA GLU A 257 -13.95 10.67 13.59
C GLU A 257 -15.24 11.15 12.92
N ILE A 258 -15.24 12.38 12.41
CA ILE A 258 -16.37 12.98 11.70
C ILE A 258 -15.80 13.59 10.40
N VAL A 259 -16.05 12.95 9.26
CA VAL A 259 -15.43 13.31 7.97
C VAL A 259 -16.46 13.48 6.85
N ASN A 260 -16.07 14.14 5.76
CA ASN A 260 -16.93 14.36 4.58
C ASN A 260 -18.26 15.07 4.91
N VAL A 261 -18.25 16.11 5.73
CA VAL A 261 -19.42 16.97 5.93
C VAL A 261 -19.73 17.70 4.61
N THR A 262 -20.85 17.37 3.97
CA THR A 262 -21.35 18.09 2.79
C THR A 262 -21.98 19.39 3.26
N LEU A 263 -21.36 20.51 2.90
CA LEU A 263 -21.91 21.85 3.12
C LEU A 263 -22.45 22.33 1.77
N TRP A 264 -23.76 22.58 1.69
CA TRP A 264 -24.31 23.34 0.58
C TRP A 264 -23.94 24.81 0.78
N MET A 265 -23.74 25.55 -0.32
CA MET A 265 -23.17 26.91 -0.28
C MET A 265 -23.98 27.93 0.54
N GLU A 266 -25.22 27.60 0.89
CA GLU A 266 -26.17 28.46 1.61
C GLU A 266 -26.24 28.18 3.14
N ASP A 267 -25.68 27.07 3.64
CA ASP A 267 -25.87 26.58 5.03
C ASP A 267 -24.59 26.68 5.89
N MET A 268 -23.87 27.80 5.82
CA MET A 268 -22.61 27.98 6.56
C MET A 268 -22.79 28.08 8.09
N ASP A 269 -23.99 28.39 8.57
CA ASP A 269 -24.29 28.59 10.01
C ASP A 269 -24.71 27.29 10.74
N SER A 270 -24.99 26.19 10.03
CA SER A 270 -25.50 24.92 10.61
C SER A 270 -24.41 23.88 10.90
N SER A 271 -23.16 24.31 11.10
CA SER A 271 -22.05 23.40 11.38
C SER A 271 -21.83 23.16 12.87
N MET A 272 -21.42 21.94 13.24
CA MET A 272 -21.08 21.64 14.62
C MET A 272 -19.90 22.48 15.12
N ALA A 273 -20.02 22.94 16.36
CA ALA A 273 -19.00 23.67 17.09
C ALA A 273 -18.01 22.73 17.76
N LEU A 274 -16.71 23.08 17.73
CA LEU A 274 -15.68 22.26 18.36
C LEU A 274 -15.85 22.15 19.89
N ALA A 275 -16.24 23.22 20.58
CA ALA A 275 -16.41 23.17 22.03
C ALA A 275 -17.58 22.26 22.42
N GLU A 276 -18.72 22.37 21.75
CA GLU A 276 -19.91 21.56 22.04
C GLU A 276 -19.65 20.05 21.90
N ILE A 277 -18.87 19.64 20.88
CA ILE A 277 -18.46 18.24 20.70
C ILE A 277 -17.58 17.76 21.87
N LEU A 278 -16.64 18.60 22.29
CA LEU A 278 -15.69 18.25 23.34
C LEU A 278 -16.34 18.25 24.73
N ASP A 279 -17.28 19.16 24.97
CA ASP A 279 -18.12 19.18 26.17
C ASP A 279 -19.05 17.96 26.22
N ALA A 280 -19.58 17.53 25.07
CA ALA A 280 -20.33 16.29 24.97
C ALA A 280 -19.49 15.03 25.22
N CYS A 281 -18.19 15.06 24.87
CA CYS A 281 -17.30 13.89 24.92
C CYS A 281 -15.95 14.19 25.60
N THR A 282 -15.99 14.46 26.90
CA THR A 282 -14.82 14.82 27.74
C THR A 282 -13.73 13.74 27.85
N ASN A 283 -14.03 12.46 27.63
CA ASN A 283 -13.06 11.36 27.78
C ASN A 283 -12.30 10.99 26.47
N LEU A 284 -12.45 11.80 25.42
CA LEU A 284 -11.80 11.54 24.14
C LEU A 284 -10.27 11.56 24.28
N THR A 285 -9.65 10.62 23.58
CA THR A 285 -8.19 10.51 23.42
C THR A 285 -7.75 10.85 22.00
N SER A 286 -8.64 10.68 21.02
CA SER A 286 -8.44 11.04 19.62
C SER A 286 -9.70 11.66 19.04
N LEU A 287 -9.55 12.80 18.39
CA LEU A 287 -10.60 13.48 17.65
C LEU A 287 -10.11 13.82 16.24
N LYS A 288 -10.88 13.46 15.23
CA LYS A 288 -10.72 13.91 13.84
C LYS A 288 -12.03 14.51 13.36
N ILE A 289 -12.01 15.76 12.91
CA ILE A 289 -13.20 16.41 12.40
C ILE A 289 -12.90 17.26 11.17
N ASP A 290 -13.73 17.12 10.15
CA ASP A 290 -13.66 17.92 8.93
C ASP A 290 -14.72 19.04 8.90
N LYS A 291 -14.34 20.23 8.43
CA LYS A 291 -15.16 21.44 8.27
C LYS A 291 -15.85 21.94 9.56
N VAL A 292 -15.16 21.89 10.69
CA VAL A 292 -15.68 22.37 11.99
C VAL A 292 -15.65 23.90 12.09
N VAL A 293 -16.59 24.48 12.86
CA VAL A 293 -16.54 25.88 13.29
C VAL A 293 -15.87 26.00 14.65
N LEU A 294 -14.95 26.96 14.73
CA LEU A 294 -14.36 27.40 15.99
C LEU A 294 -15.26 28.46 16.60
N ASP A 295 -15.77 28.22 17.81
CA ASP A 295 -16.62 29.19 18.50
C ASP A 295 -15.92 30.55 18.62
N ARG A 296 -16.65 31.61 18.22
CA ARG A 296 -16.13 32.99 18.17
C ARG A 296 -16.26 33.75 19.50
N GLY A 297 -16.79 33.14 20.55
CA GLY A 297 -17.37 33.87 21.70
C GLY A 297 -16.77 33.64 23.09
N GLY A 298 -15.66 32.91 23.24
CA GLY A 298 -15.04 32.70 24.56
C GLY A 298 -14.09 33.84 24.95
N ASN A 299 -13.96 34.14 26.26
CA ASN A 299 -12.87 34.98 26.76
C ASN A 299 -11.52 34.33 26.40
N ASP A 300 -10.75 34.95 25.49
CA ASP A 300 -9.45 34.45 25.01
C ASP A 300 -8.41 34.24 26.13
N ASP A 301 -8.63 34.82 27.30
CA ASP A 301 -7.75 34.73 28.45
C ASP A 301 -7.77 33.36 29.15
N GLN A 302 -8.88 32.62 29.11
CA GLN A 302 -9.01 31.29 29.73
C GLN A 302 -9.90 30.35 28.89
N PRO A 303 -9.33 29.66 27.88
CA PRO A 303 -10.08 28.67 27.12
C PRO A 303 -10.35 27.39 27.93
N PRO A 304 -11.44 26.66 27.63
CA PRO A 304 -11.73 25.38 28.27
C PRO A 304 -10.61 24.36 28.00
N THR A 305 -10.26 23.56 29.00
CA THR A 305 -9.15 22.60 28.92
C THR A 305 -9.63 21.16 28.84
N TYR A 306 -9.09 20.39 27.89
CA TYR A 306 -9.42 18.99 27.63
C TYR A 306 -8.15 18.12 27.79
N PRO A 307 -7.82 17.68 29.01
CA PRO A 307 -6.52 17.08 29.33
C PRO A 307 -6.35 15.62 28.87
N THR A 308 -7.42 14.93 28.46
CA THR A 308 -7.37 13.53 28.02
C THR A 308 -6.97 13.38 26.55
N LEU A 309 -7.18 14.43 25.75
CA LEU A 309 -6.99 14.38 24.31
C LEU A 309 -5.51 14.34 23.95
N ARG A 310 -5.13 13.29 23.20
CA ARG A 310 -3.74 13.07 22.76
C ARG A 310 -3.57 13.31 21.27
N GLN A 311 -4.64 13.21 20.50
CA GLN A 311 -4.61 13.29 19.04
C GLN A 311 -5.76 14.16 18.56
N LEU A 312 -5.42 15.16 17.76
CA LEU A 312 -6.37 16.12 17.22
C LEU A 312 -6.07 16.35 15.74
N GLU A 313 -7.02 16.02 14.88
CA GLU A 313 -7.00 16.36 13.45
C GLU A 313 -8.19 17.26 13.13
N LEU A 314 -7.91 18.48 12.67
CA LEU A 314 -8.90 19.51 12.37
C LEU A 314 -8.82 19.95 10.91
N ASP A 315 -9.95 19.93 10.22
CA ASP A 315 -10.18 20.72 9.02
C ASP A 315 -11.25 21.77 9.35
N THR A 316 -10.95 23.04 9.09
CA THR A 316 -11.84 24.16 9.44
C THR A 316 -12.36 24.81 8.16
N GLN A 317 -13.59 25.34 8.20
CA GLN A 317 -14.20 25.99 7.03
C GLN A 317 -13.39 27.20 6.54
N LYS A 318 -12.84 27.96 7.49
CA LYS A 318 -11.94 29.08 7.23
C LYS A 318 -10.50 28.71 7.62
N ARG A 319 -9.54 29.45 7.04
CA ARG A 319 -8.14 29.38 7.48
C ARG A 319 -7.99 30.03 8.85
N LEU A 320 -7.25 29.35 9.72
CA LEU A 320 -7.05 29.78 11.10
C LEU A 320 -5.91 30.78 11.24
N ASP A 321 -6.13 31.84 12.00
CA ASP A 321 -5.06 32.75 12.38
C ASP A 321 -4.24 32.23 13.58
N ASN A 322 -3.16 32.93 13.93
CA ASN A 322 -2.29 32.53 15.05
C ASN A 322 -3.00 32.53 16.42
N ASN A 323 -3.96 33.43 16.64
CA ASN A 323 -4.67 33.53 17.92
C ASN A 323 -5.63 32.37 18.08
N GLU A 324 -6.31 31.98 17.01
CA GLU A 324 -7.18 30.81 16.98
C GLU A 324 -6.40 29.52 17.23
N VAL A 325 -5.23 29.36 16.60
CA VAL A 325 -4.35 28.21 16.86
C VAL A 325 -3.78 28.25 18.29
N LYS A 326 -3.46 29.44 18.83
CA LYS A 326 -3.06 29.61 20.24
C LYS A 326 -4.14 29.11 21.19
N ARG A 327 -5.40 29.47 20.92
CA ARG A 327 -6.56 29.06 21.71
C ARG A 327 -6.72 27.54 21.70
N ILE A 328 -6.55 26.91 20.53
CA ILE A 328 -6.53 25.44 20.40
C ILE A 328 -5.42 24.85 21.27
N LEU A 329 -4.17 25.32 21.14
CA LEU A 329 -3.04 24.77 21.90
C LEU A 329 -3.22 24.87 23.42
N ARG A 330 -3.72 26.02 23.92
CA ARG A 330 -4.05 26.20 25.34
C ARG A 330 -5.14 25.26 25.84
N SER A 331 -6.05 24.85 24.97
CA SER A 331 -7.16 23.94 25.31
C SER A 331 -6.71 22.48 25.45
N PHE A 332 -5.55 22.08 24.89
CA PHE A 332 -5.14 20.66 24.83
C PHE A 332 -3.71 20.40 25.37
N PRO A 333 -3.48 20.49 26.68
CA PRO A 333 -2.13 20.41 27.26
C PRO A 333 -1.43 19.05 27.13
N SER A 334 -2.20 17.95 26.98
CA SER A 334 -1.67 16.59 26.85
C SER A 334 -1.45 16.12 25.41
N LEU A 335 -1.57 17.03 24.43
CA LEU A 335 -1.58 16.68 23.03
C LEU A 335 -0.22 16.11 22.57
N GLN A 336 -0.27 14.96 21.89
CA GLN A 336 0.88 14.27 21.31
C GLN A 336 0.92 14.40 19.78
N ARG A 337 -0.26 14.45 19.14
CA ARG A 337 -0.41 14.60 17.69
C ARG A 337 -1.39 15.73 17.37
N LEU A 338 -0.93 16.71 16.61
CA LEU A 338 -1.75 17.81 16.11
C LEU A 338 -1.66 17.85 14.59
N ARG A 339 -2.82 17.84 13.93
CA ARG A 339 -2.95 18.11 12.50
C ARG A 339 -4.00 19.19 12.29
N ILE A 340 -3.65 20.24 11.58
CA ILE A 340 -4.59 21.31 11.20
C ILE A 340 -4.48 21.50 9.69
N ARG A 341 -5.56 21.30 8.93
CA ARG A 341 -5.53 21.33 7.46
C ARG A 341 -5.60 22.72 6.85
N SER A 342 -5.95 23.75 7.63
CA SER A 342 -6.22 25.11 7.15
C SER A 342 -5.67 26.17 8.11
N VAL A 343 -4.36 26.41 8.10
CA VAL A 343 -3.66 27.44 8.88
C VAL A 343 -3.27 28.61 7.97
N GLN A 344 -3.43 29.86 8.41
CA GLN A 344 -3.10 31.06 7.64
C GLN A 344 -1.66 31.52 7.83
N ASP A 345 -1.14 31.45 9.06
CA ASP A 345 0.19 31.88 9.49
C ASP A 345 0.80 30.85 10.46
N CYS A 346 2.11 30.63 10.38
CA CYS A 346 2.85 29.64 11.17
C CYS A 346 3.70 30.24 12.29
N LYS A 347 3.55 31.52 12.66
CA LYS A 347 4.24 32.10 13.83
C LYS A 347 4.05 31.32 15.13
N VAL A 348 2.96 30.56 15.24
CA VAL A 348 2.71 29.54 16.29
C VAL A 348 3.91 28.65 16.58
N LEU A 349 4.70 28.29 15.56
CA LEU A 349 5.79 27.32 15.70
C LEU A 349 6.83 27.76 16.74
N SER A 350 7.07 29.07 16.88
CA SER A 350 8.07 29.63 17.78
C SER A 350 7.74 29.42 19.27
N TRP A 351 6.45 29.43 19.64
CA TRP A 351 5.96 29.38 21.04
C TRP A 351 5.03 28.19 21.36
N MET A 352 4.76 27.29 20.41
CA MET A 352 3.85 26.15 20.60
C MET A 352 4.21 25.24 21.80
N HIS A 353 5.50 25.04 22.07
CA HIS A 353 5.97 24.19 23.17
C HIS A 353 5.74 24.78 24.56
N GLU A 354 5.45 26.09 24.67
CA GLU A 354 5.01 26.70 25.93
C GLU A 354 3.64 26.14 26.37
N TYR A 355 2.80 25.77 25.41
CA TYR A 355 1.43 25.32 25.65
C TYR A 355 1.29 23.79 25.57
N CYS A 356 1.99 23.14 24.63
CA CYS A 356 1.91 21.69 24.40
C CYS A 356 3.29 21.01 24.46
N PRO A 357 3.86 20.78 25.66
CA PRO A 357 5.22 20.23 25.81
C PRO A 357 5.34 18.75 25.40
N ARG A 358 4.22 18.01 25.37
CA ARG A 358 4.17 16.58 25.00
C ARG A 358 4.00 16.33 23.50
N LEU A 359 3.97 17.38 22.69
CA LEU A 359 3.72 17.27 21.27
C LEU A 359 4.90 16.58 20.56
N GLN A 360 4.59 15.49 19.84
CA GLN A 360 5.57 14.68 19.11
C GLN A 360 5.35 14.75 17.60
N HIS A 361 4.11 14.96 17.16
CA HIS A 361 3.77 14.99 15.74
C HIS A 361 2.95 16.23 15.42
N LEU A 362 3.48 17.06 14.52
CA LEU A 362 2.81 18.26 14.04
C LEU A 362 2.63 18.20 12.53
N GLU A 363 1.43 18.50 12.08
CA GLU A 363 1.13 18.72 10.66
C GLU A 363 0.27 19.95 10.43
N PHE A 364 0.79 20.88 9.63
CA PHE A 364 0.06 22.05 9.18
C PHE A 364 -0.18 22.02 7.68
N ASN A 365 -1.43 22.33 7.36
CA ASN A 365 -2.04 22.34 6.04
C ASN A 365 -2.09 20.98 5.35
N ARG A 366 -3.03 20.88 4.41
CA ARG A 366 -3.24 19.64 3.66
C ARG A 366 -2.02 19.31 2.80
N MET A 367 -1.30 18.25 3.14
CA MET A 367 -0.18 17.77 2.33
C MET A 367 -0.66 17.25 0.97
N LEU A 368 -0.07 17.76 -0.12
CA LEU A 368 -0.32 17.27 -1.48
C LEU A 368 0.46 15.98 -1.78
N LEU A 369 1.55 15.75 -1.04
CA LEU A 369 2.38 14.58 -1.17
C LEU A 369 1.83 13.43 -0.34
N LYS A 370 1.66 12.25 -0.96
CA LYS A 370 1.28 11.04 -0.23
C LYS A 370 2.38 10.66 0.76
N LYS A 371 2.02 10.58 2.05
CA LYS A 371 2.92 10.04 3.08
C LYS A 371 3.30 8.60 2.73
N LYS A 372 4.59 8.33 2.58
CA LYS A 372 5.09 6.97 2.36
C LYS A 372 5.28 6.19 3.67
N HIS A 373 5.50 6.91 4.76
CA HIS A 373 5.68 6.35 6.10
C HIS A 373 4.64 6.97 7.04
N PRO A 374 3.89 6.14 7.80
CA PRO A 374 3.06 6.65 8.89
C PRO A 374 3.99 7.20 9.99
N PRO A 375 3.56 8.26 10.71
CA PRO A 375 4.35 8.79 11.82
C PRO A 375 4.63 7.69 12.83
N SER A 376 5.83 7.71 13.39
CA SER A 376 6.27 6.73 14.39
C SER A 376 5.31 6.68 15.59
N PRO A 377 5.13 5.51 16.24
CA PRO A 377 4.21 5.38 17.37
C PRO A 377 4.66 6.29 18.52
N PRO A 378 3.73 6.83 19.33
CA PRO A 378 4.07 7.77 20.40
C PRO A 378 5.09 7.15 21.36
N SER A 379 6.16 7.89 21.63
CA SER A 379 7.27 7.50 22.50
C SER A 379 7.15 8.18 23.86
N PRO A 380 7.68 7.62 24.95
CA PRO A 380 7.85 8.36 26.20
C PRO A 380 8.85 9.53 26.08
N ALA A 381 9.65 9.59 25.00
CA ALA A 381 10.61 10.65 24.75
C ALA A 381 9.94 12.02 24.53
N SER A 382 10.53 13.06 25.11
CA SER A 382 10.15 14.45 24.91
C SER A 382 10.69 15.01 23.59
N GLY A 383 9.94 15.91 22.97
CA GLY A 383 10.36 16.63 21.77
C GLY A 383 9.64 16.19 20.49
N LEU A 384 9.70 17.06 19.48
CA LEU A 384 9.06 16.85 18.20
C LEU A 384 9.82 15.77 17.40
N ARG A 385 9.08 14.77 16.91
CA ARG A 385 9.60 13.64 16.12
C ARG A 385 9.19 13.73 14.67
N SER A 386 8.00 14.25 14.37
CA SER A 386 7.58 14.48 13.00
C SER A 386 7.06 15.90 12.80
N LEU A 387 7.58 16.58 11.79
CA LEU A 387 7.15 17.91 11.38
C LEU A 387 6.74 17.88 9.92
N TYR A 388 5.47 18.17 9.63
CA TYR A 388 4.92 18.29 8.28
C TYR A 388 4.35 19.70 8.10
N ILE A 389 4.94 20.51 7.24
CA ILE A 389 4.46 21.87 6.95
C ILE A 389 4.22 21.97 5.46
N ASN A 390 2.97 22.22 5.06
CA ASN A 390 2.66 22.72 3.73
C ASN A 390 2.35 24.21 3.80
N ALA A 391 3.30 25.04 3.42
CA ALA A 391 3.16 26.48 3.41
C ALA A 391 2.47 27.03 2.16
N ASN A 392 2.03 26.19 1.20
CA ASN A 392 1.43 26.68 -0.05
C ASN A 392 0.21 27.56 0.22
N HIS A 393 0.24 28.80 -0.30
CA HIS A 393 -0.77 29.85 -0.07
C HIS A 393 -0.89 30.34 1.39
N THR A 394 0.10 30.09 2.25
CA THR A 394 0.11 30.57 3.65
C THR A 394 1.26 31.53 3.89
N ARG A 395 1.07 32.48 4.81
CA ARG A 395 2.13 33.43 5.17
C ARG A 395 3.03 32.73 6.20
N VAL A 396 4.10 32.09 5.75
CA VAL A 396 5.06 31.46 6.65
C VAL A 396 6.37 32.23 6.58
N ALA A 397 6.81 32.76 7.71
CA ALA A 397 8.18 33.25 7.84
C ALA A 397 9.11 32.05 7.98
N MET A 398 10.21 32.04 7.22
CA MET A 398 11.17 30.94 7.28
C MET A 398 11.85 30.81 8.63
N ASP A 399 12.03 31.93 9.33
CA ASP A 399 12.60 32.00 10.66
C ASP A 399 11.87 31.06 11.63
N ASP A 400 10.54 31.02 11.56
CA ASP A 400 9.71 30.15 12.40
C ASP A 400 9.96 28.65 12.10
N ILE A 401 10.18 28.30 10.83
CA ILE A 401 10.50 26.93 10.41
C ILE A 401 11.92 26.55 10.84
N ILE A 402 12.88 27.44 10.62
CA ILE A 402 14.29 27.22 10.97
C ILE A 402 14.41 27.02 12.49
N ASP A 403 13.78 27.89 13.28
CA ASP A 403 13.85 27.85 14.73
C ASP A 403 13.27 26.56 15.31
N ILE A 404 12.12 26.09 14.81
CA ILE A 404 11.55 24.82 15.28
C ILE A 404 12.38 23.60 14.86
N VAL A 405 12.96 23.63 13.65
CA VAL A 405 13.83 22.55 13.15
C VAL A 405 15.11 22.47 13.98
N ILE A 406 15.76 23.60 14.27
CA ILE A 406 16.96 23.67 15.11
C ILE A 406 16.63 23.22 16.53
N ARG A 407 15.52 23.70 17.12
CA ARG A 407 15.08 23.33 18.47
C ARG A 407 14.89 21.81 18.65
N HIS A 408 14.48 21.11 17.60
CA HIS A 408 14.20 19.67 17.63
C HIS A 408 15.14 18.83 16.78
N CYS A 409 16.31 19.35 16.40
CA CYS A 409 17.23 18.66 15.48
C CYS A 409 17.65 17.26 15.98
N THR A 410 17.81 17.07 17.30
CA THR A 410 18.19 15.77 17.89
C THR A 410 17.03 14.78 18.05
N THR A 411 15.78 15.24 17.99
CA THR A 411 14.58 14.41 18.21
C THR A 411 13.80 14.09 16.94
N LEU A 412 13.93 14.92 15.91
CA LEU A 412 13.23 14.76 14.63
C LEU A 412 13.65 13.47 13.91
N GLU A 413 12.64 12.72 13.45
CA GLU A 413 12.73 11.49 12.67
C GLU A 413 12.17 11.69 11.25
N ASP A 414 11.08 12.45 11.14
CA ASP A 414 10.38 12.79 9.90
C ASP A 414 10.31 14.30 9.71
N LEU A 415 10.82 14.80 8.59
CA LEU A 415 10.73 16.20 8.21
C LEU A 415 10.14 16.34 6.81
N VAL A 416 9.01 17.05 6.71
CA VAL A 416 8.40 17.39 5.43
C VAL A 416 8.10 18.88 5.36
N ILE A 417 8.69 19.55 4.39
CA ILE A 417 8.52 20.98 4.15
C ILE A 417 8.11 21.17 2.67
N ASP A 418 6.91 21.68 2.44
CA ASP A 418 6.37 22.06 1.12
C ASP A 418 6.13 23.58 1.15
N VAL A 419 6.93 24.38 0.44
CA VAL A 419 6.90 25.85 0.53
C VAL A 419 6.51 26.54 -0.80
N PRO A 420 5.77 27.66 -0.75
CA PRO A 420 5.49 28.49 -1.93
C PRO A 420 6.69 29.39 -2.25
N HIS A 421 6.78 29.88 -3.49
CA HIS A 421 7.87 30.76 -3.95
C HIS A 421 7.84 32.20 -3.38
N GLU A 422 6.67 32.76 -3.07
CA GLU A 422 6.55 34.14 -2.55
C GLU A 422 6.89 34.23 -1.06
N ILE A 423 8.16 34.05 -0.71
CA ILE A 423 8.64 34.34 0.64
C ILE A 423 9.20 35.77 0.59
N ARG A 424 8.49 36.69 1.25
CA ARG A 424 8.91 38.09 1.35
C ARG A 424 10.28 38.14 2.02
N ALA A 425 11.25 38.68 1.29
CA ALA A 425 12.62 38.84 1.71
C ALA A 425 12.72 39.47 3.11
N VAL A 426 13.43 38.76 3.99
CA VAL A 426 14.18 39.35 5.09
C VAL A 426 15.60 38.79 4.93
N ASP A 427 16.60 39.56 5.38
CA ASP A 427 18.00 39.10 5.52
C ASP A 427 18.07 37.67 6.12
N PRO A 428 19.13 36.89 5.85
CA PRO A 428 19.29 35.59 6.50
C PRO A 428 19.04 35.75 8.01
N PRO A 429 18.11 34.98 8.59
CA PRO A 429 17.68 35.24 9.94
C PRO A 429 18.84 35.07 10.91
N PRO A 430 18.83 35.77 12.06
CA PRO A 430 19.86 35.63 13.09
C PRO A 430 20.04 34.19 13.59
N SER A 431 19.04 33.33 13.41
CA SER A 431 19.11 31.91 13.76
C SER A 431 19.85 31.05 12.75
N TRP A 432 20.26 31.61 11.61
CA TRP A 432 20.98 30.90 10.55
C TRP A 432 22.30 30.31 11.01
N ASP A 433 23.15 31.08 11.70
CA ASP A 433 24.46 30.60 12.19
C ASP A 433 24.32 29.39 13.15
N LYS A 434 23.14 29.22 13.75
CA LYS A 434 22.86 28.11 14.66
C LYS A 434 22.59 26.80 13.92
N ILE A 435 22.21 26.84 12.63
CA ILE A 435 21.91 25.62 11.87
C ILE A 435 23.17 24.84 11.51
N GLU A 436 24.29 25.52 11.27
CA GLU A 436 25.61 24.89 11.05
C GLU A 436 26.08 24.05 12.26
N HIS A 437 25.52 24.33 13.43
CA HIS A 437 25.83 23.60 14.66
C HIS A 437 24.77 22.55 15.02
N ALA A 438 23.72 22.41 14.21
CA ALA A 438 22.62 21.47 14.47
C ALA A 438 22.99 20.06 14.00
N ALA A 439 22.78 19.05 14.85
CA ALA A 439 23.07 17.65 14.52
C ALA A 439 21.78 16.81 14.46
N PHE A 440 21.42 16.39 13.25
CA PHE A 440 20.20 15.62 12.98
C PHE A 440 20.42 14.11 13.18
N THR A 441 20.67 13.71 14.43
CA THR A 441 21.08 12.34 14.75
C THR A 441 20.01 11.27 14.54
N ARG A 442 18.72 11.64 14.60
CA ARG A 442 17.58 10.72 14.48
C ARG A 442 16.80 10.85 13.18
N LEU A 443 17.16 11.81 12.32
CA LEU A 443 16.41 12.12 11.11
C LEU A 443 16.58 10.99 10.09
N ARG A 444 15.47 10.39 9.66
CA ARG A 444 15.43 9.25 8.72
C ARG A 444 14.71 9.57 7.43
N HIS A 445 13.66 10.38 7.50
CA HIS A 445 12.80 10.67 6.36
C HIS A 445 12.75 12.17 6.13
N VAL A 446 13.23 12.60 4.97
CA VAL A 446 13.27 14.01 4.58
C VAL A 446 12.50 14.17 3.27
N THR A 447 11.51 15.06 3.26
CA THR A 447 10.78 15.43 2.05
C THR A 447 10.76 16.94 1.91
N LEU A 448 11.30 17.41 0.79
CA LEU A 448 11.45 18.83 0.50
C LEU A 448 10.74 19.11 -0.82
N ALA A 449 9.81 20.06 -0.81
CA ALA A 449 9.06 20.45 -1.99
C ALA A 449 8.99 21.97 -2.13
N ILE A 450 9.26 22.46 -3.33
CA ILE A 450 9.15 23.87 -3.69
C ILE A 450 8.30 23.95 -4.95
N ARG A 451 7.15 24.64 -4.92
CA ARG A 451 6.20 24.65 -6.05
C ARG A 451 6.06 26.04 -6.66
N ASP A 452 6.45 26.19 -7.93
CA ASP A 452 6.04 27.33 -8.78
C ASP A 452 6.10 26.97 -10.30
N PRO A 453 5.02 27.21 -11.06
CA PRO A 453 5.03 27.17 -12.53
C PRO A 453 5.51 28.46 -13.25
N LYS A 454 5.88 29.55 -12.56
CA LYS A 454 6.24 30.85 -13.17
C LYS A 454 7.73 31.24 -13.10
N LEU A 455 8.61 30.34 -12.67
CA LEU A 455 10.00 30.62 -12.26
C LEU A 455 10.99 30.93 -13.41
N GLU A 456 10.52 31.20 -14.62
CA GLU A 456 11.41 31.43 -15.77
C GLU A 456 11.88 32.87 -15.96
N LYS A 457 11.40 33.83 -15.16
CA LYS A 457 11.70 35.26 -15.40
C LYS A 457 12.48 35.97 -14.31
N ALA A 458 12.79 35.33 -13.19
CA ALA A 458 13.46 36.00 -12.07
C ALA A 458 14.82 35.33 -11.76
N GLN A 459 15.90 35.90 -12.29
CA GLN A 459 17.26 35.70 -11.76
C GLN A 459 17.38 36.41 -10.40
N GLU A 460 16.66 35.93 -9.39
CA GLU A 460 16.71 36.53 -8.06
C GLU A 460 17.53 35.71 -7.03
N PRO A 461 18.29 36.37 -6.14
CA PRO A 461 19.21 35.75 -5.17
C PRO A 461 18.54 34.88 -4.09
N TYR A 462 17.20 34.81 -4.03
CA TYR A 462 16.44 34.18 -2.94
C TYR A 462 16.36 32.65 -3.03
N SER A 463 16.44 32.08 -4.23
CA SER A 463 16.48 30.62 -4.46
C SER A 463 17.67 29.95 -3.74
N HIS A 464 18.77 30.68 -3.59
CA HIS A 464 20.01 30.21 -2.99
C HIS A 464 19.92 30.07 -1.45
N PHE A 465 19.07 30.84 -0.77
CA PHE A 465 18.90 30.76 0.68
C PHE A 465 18.25 29.43 1.11
N PHE A 466 17.15 29.05 0.46
CA PHE A 466 16.46 27.78 0.71
C PHE A 466 17.35 26.58 0.38
N CYS A 467 18.05 26.68 -0.74
CA CYS A 467 19.05 25.73 -1.15
C CYS A 467 20.06 25.44 -0.03
N ARG A 468 20.67 26.47 0.55
CA ARG A 468 21.63 26.31 1.65
C ARG A 468 21.02 25.75 2.94
N PHE A 469 19.75 26.06 3.22
CA PHE A 469 19.07 25.54 4.42
C PHE A 469 18.94 24.03 4.33
N PHE A 470 18.51 23.55 3.16
CA PHE A 470 18.41 22.12 2.88
C PHE A 470 19.76 21.43 2.81
N GLU A 471 20.76 22.10 2.22
CA GLU A 471 22.14 21.62 2.22
C GLU A 471 22.62 21.32 3.64
N ASN A 472 22.43 22.29 4.54
CA ASN A 472 22.87 22.19 5.91
C ASN A 472 22.17 21.04 6.67
N ILE A 473 20.86 20.89 6.49
CA ILE A 473 20.11 19.76 7.08
C ILE A 473 20.70 18.43 6.62
N LEU A 474 20.89 18.26 5.31
CA LEU A 474 21.34 16.98 4.74
C LEU A 474 22.80 16.66 5.12
N CYS A 475 23.69 17.66 5.12
CA CYS A 475 25.08 17.51 5.55
C CYS A 475 25.20 17.06 7.02
N HIS A 476 24.27 17.47 7.88
CA HIS A 476 24.27 17.13 9.30
C HIS A 476 23.27 16.00 9.67
N ALA A 477 22.74 15.27 8.68
CA ALA A 477 21.79 14.18 8.87
C ALA A 477 22.31 12.84 8.29
N PRO A 478 23.31 12.19 8.92
CA PRO A 478 23.98 11.01 8.36
C PRO A 478 23.07 9.77 8.26
N ASN A 479 21.99 9.72 9.06
CA ASN A 479 21.10 8.56 9.19
C ASN A 479 19.86 8.60 8.28
N VAL A 480 19.83 9.51 7.30
CA VAL A 480 18.68 9.62 6.38
C VAL A 480 18.57 8.36 5.53
N GLU A 481 17.42 7.70 5.63
CA GLU A 481 17.08 6.47 4.89
C GLU A 481 16.24 6.78 3.64
N THR A 482 15.44 7.85 3.70
CA THR A 482 14.53 8.26 2.62
C THR A 482 14.62 9.75 2.34
N LEU A 483 14.91 10.10 1.10
CA LEU A 483 14.99 11.48 0.62
C LEU A 483 14.03 11.69 -0.55
N LEU A 484 13.05 12.58 -0.40
CA LEU A 484 12.15 13.01 -1.47
C LEU A 484 12.33 14.51 -1.73
N VAL A 485 12.49 14.87 -3.00
CA VAL A 485 12.96 16.19 -3.46
C VAL A 485 12.07 16.59 -4.63
N PHE A 486 11.31 17.68 -4.50
CA PHE A 486 10.35 18.15 -5.52
C PHE A 486 10.57 19.63 -5.87
N GLY A 487 10.60 19.96 -7.17
CA GLY A 487 10.55 21.34 -7.67
C GLY A 487 11.87 21.96 -8.15
N ALA A 488 11.74 23.11 -8.83
CA ALA A 488 12.80 23.79 -9.60
C ALA A 488 13.92 24.45 -8.76
N ALA A 489 13.72 24.58 -7.45
CA ALA A 489 14.63 25.27 -6.53
C ALA A 489 15.52 24.33 -5.72
N ILE A 490 15.68 23.08 -6.17
CA ILE A 490 16.79 22.28 -5.70
C ILE A 490 17.89 22.46 -6.74
N ASP A 491 18.63 23.55 -6.57
CA ASP A 491 19.89 23.75 -7.26
C ASP A 491 20.67 22.43 -7.13
N LYS A 492 21.01 21.82 -8.27
CA LYS A 492 21.64 20.51 -8.31
C LYS A 492 22.99 20.55 -7.57
N ASN A 493 23.56 21.74 -7.32
CA ASN A 493 24.63 22.00 -6.36
C ASN A 493 24.32 21.45 -4.96
N VAL A 494 23.17 21.80 -4.37
CA VAL A 494 22.80 21.42 -3.00
C VAL A 494 22.71 19.92 -2.87
N VAL A 495 22.02 19.26 -3.81
CA VAL A 495 21.90 17.80 -3.82
C VAL A 495 23.28 17.18 -4.06
N HIS A 496 24.07 17.70 -4.98
CA HIS A 496 25.43 17.23 -5.24
C HIS A 496 26.31 17.28 -3.98
N PHE A 497 26.40 18.43 -3.32
CA PHE A 497 27.24 18.60 -2.13
C PHE A 497 26.70 17.87 -0.90
N SER A 498 25.38 17.67 -0.80
CA SER A 498 24.77 17.03 0.38
C SER A 498 24.76 15.51 0.32
N LEU A 499 24.62 14.93 -0.89
CA LEU A 499 24.44 13.49 -1.05
C LEU A 499 25.65 12.67 -0.57
N LYS A 500 26.85 13.24 -0.59
CA LYS A 500 28.09 12.60 -0.10
C LYS A 500 28.06 12.25 1.40
N TYR A 501 27.16 12.84 2.17
CA TYR A 501 27.02 12.57 3.60
C TYR A 501 25.95 11.50 3.91
N LEU A 502 25.15 11.09 2.93
CA LEU A 502 23.99 10.22 3.12
C LEU A 502 24.29 8.74 2.85
N HIS A 503 25.17 8.15 3.66
CA HIS A 503 25.61 6.76 3.48
C HIS A 503 24.50 5.72 3.74
N HIS A 504 23.49 6.06 4.55
CA HIS A 504 22.38 5.17 4.91
C HIS A 504 21.15 5.30 3.99
N LEU A 505 21.27 6.02 2.88
CA LEU A 505 20.15 6.28 1.97
C LEU A 505 19.71 5.00 1.24
N HIS A 506 18.43 4.63 1.42
CA HIS A 506 17.81 3.45 0.79
C HIS A 506 16.82 3.81 -0.30
N THR A 507 16.12 4.94 -0.15
CA THR A 507 15.10 5.41 -1.08
C THR A 507 15.33 6.86 -1.44
N MET A 508 15.44 7.15 -2.73
CA MET A 508 15.55 8.50 -3.25
C MET A 508 14.47 8.76 -4.30
N GLU A 509 13.79 9.90 -4.19
CA GLU A 509 12.88 10.40 -5.20
C GLU A 509 13.19 11.85 -5.54
N ILE A 510 13.53 12.11 -6.79
CA ILE A 510 13.73 13.45 -7.33
C ILE A 510 12.64 13.68 -8.35
N ARG A 511 11.83 14.72 -8.17
CA ARG A 511 10.89 15.17 -9.19
C ARG A 511 11.18 16.61 -9.55
N ASN A 512 11.74 16.82 -10.74
CA ASN A 512 11.75 18.17 -11.27
C ASN A 512 10.36 18.47 -11.86
N LEU A 513 9.84 19.65 -11.56
CA LEU A 513 8.59 20.17 -12.12
C LEU A 513 8.99 21.32 -13.04
N ASP A 514 9.71 21.03 -14.11
CA ASP A 514 10.01 22.06 -15.10
C ASP A 514 8.76 22.32 -15.95
N PHE A 515 8.41 23.59 -16.07
CA PHE A 515 7.31 24.09 -16.88
C PHE A 515 7.86 25.03 -17.98
N GLY A 516 8.84 24.54 -18.75
CA GLY A 516 9.15 24.92 -20.13
C GLY A 516 9.54 26.38 -20.46
N GLY A 517 10.79 26.56 -20.93
CA GLY A 517 11.36 27.85 -21.37
C GLY A 517 12.76 28.21 -20.80
N VAL A 518 13.44 27.29 -20.10
CA VAL A 518 14.88 27.40 -19.75
C VAL A 518 15.78 27.18 -20.98
N SER A 519 16.90 27.92 -21.08
CA SER A 519 17.86 27.76 -22.18
C SER A 519 18.58 26.40 -22.14
N GLN A 520 18.90 25.86 -23.32
CA GLN A 520 19.54 24.55 -23.48
C GLN A 520 20.92 24.42 -22.79
N SER A 521 21.65 25.53 -22.63
CA SER A 521 22.93 25.58 -21.90
C SER A 521 22.78 25.32 -20.41
N VAL A 522 21.79 25.94 -19.77
CA VAL A 522 21.51 25.80 -18.33
C VAL A 522 21.02 24.39 -18.01
N LEU A 523 20.29 23.76 -18.93
CA LEU A 523 19.88 22.35 -18.81
C LEU A 523 21.09 21.42 -18.82
N SER A 524 22.08 21.64 -19.70
CA SER A 524 23.29 20.81 -19.80
C SER A 524 24.15 20.87 -18.54
N ASP A 525 24.47 22.08 -18.04
CA ASP A 525 25.30 22.25 -16.83
C ASP A 525 24.65 21.57 -15.62
N ARG A 526 23.33 21.72 -15.50
CA ARG A 526 22.52 21.08 -14.45
C ARG A 526 22.63 19.55 -14.50
N GLU A 527 22.60 18.93 -15.67
CA GLU A 527 22.69 17.48 -15.80
C GLU A 527 24.07 16.93 -15.44
N ASP A 528 25.13 17.60 -15.86
CA ASP A 528 26.51 17.18 -15.57
C ASP A 528 26.75 17.10 -14.05
N MET A 529 26.15 18.00 -13.28
CA MET A 529 26.23 18.01 -11.82
C MET A 529 25.42 16.88 -11.18
N LEU A 530 24.21 16.60 -11.67
CA LEU A 530 23.42 15.47 -11.18
C LEU A 530 24.12 14.14 -11.46
N ARG A 531 24.76 14.02 -12.63
CA ARG A 531 25.61 12.88 -12.98
C ARG A 531 26.73 12.72 -11.96
N GLN A 532 27.52 13.78 -11.70
CA GLN A 532 28.60 13.72 -10.70
C GLN A 532 28.08 13.30 -9.32
N ALA A 533 26.94 13.85 -8.89
CA ALA A 533 26.31 13.48 -7.62
C ALA A 533 25.93 11.99 -7.56
N PHE A 534 25.37 11.44 -8.64
CA PHE A 534 25.03 10.02 -8.71
C PHE A 534 26.26 9.12 -8.78
N GLU A 535 27.33 9.55 -9.45
CA GLU A 535 28.59 8.80 -9.46
C GLU A 535 29.20 8.67 -8.06
N GLU A 536 29.21 9.76 -7.29
CA GLU A 536 29.67 9.76 -5.91
C GLU A 536 28.74 8.93 -5.01
N LEU A 537 27.42 9.14 -5.10
CA LEU A 537 26.44 8.43 -4.30
C LEU A 537 26.45 6.92 -4.59
N ALA A 538 26.66 6.52 -5.84
CA ALA A 538 26.77 5.12 -6.24
C ALA A 538 27.99 4.42 -5.62
N SER A 539 29.04 5.17 -5.29
CA SER A 539 30.24 4.63 -4.65
C SER A 539 30.08 4.42 -3.13
N GLN A 540 29.14 5.12 -2.49
CA GLN A 540 29.04 5.18 -1.02
C GLN A 540 27.72 4.67 -0.43
N SER A 541 26.63 4.72 -1.18
CA SER A 541 25.28 4.42 -0.67
C SER A 541 24.83 2.99 -0.95
N ARG A 542 23.85 2.53 -0.17
CA ARG A 542 23.11 1.26 -0.38
C ARG A 542 21.72 1.53 -0.96
N LEU A 543 21.66 2.39 -1.97
CA LEU A 543 20.41 2.84 -2.55
C LEU A 543 19.68 1.67 -3.21
N LYS A 544 18.47 1.36 -2.71
CA LYS A 544 17.63 0.26 -3.21
C LYS A 544 16.54 0.75 -4.17
N THR A 545 16.03 1.96 -3.96
CA THR A 545 14.96 2.54 -4.76
C THR A 545 15.33 3.93 -5.24
N LEU A 546 15.33 4.12 -6.55
CA LEU A 546 15.53 5.42 -7.19
C LEU A 546 14.33 5.77 -8.06
N LYS A 547 13.74 6.94 -7.83
CA LYS A 547 12.70 7.50 -8.68
C LYS A 547 13.13 8.88 -9.15
N ILE A 548 13.20 9.08 -10.46
CA ILE A 548 13.63 10.35 -11.04
C ILE A 548 12.62 10.82 -12.07
N VAL A 549 12.36 12.12 -12.04
CA VAL A 549 11.70 12.88 -13.12
C VAL A 549 12.71 13.93 -13.56
N PRO A 550 13.66 13.59 -14.44
CA PRO A 550 14.69 14.53 -14.89
C PRO A 550 14.12 15.53 -15.91
N ASP A 551 14.85 16.62 -16.16
CA ASP A 551 14.51 17.65 -17.16
C ASP A 551 14.82 17.22 -18.59
N TYR A 552 15.81 16.33 -18.73
CA TYR A 552 16.20 15.68 -19.97
C TYR A 552 16.84 14.31 -19.63
N ILE A 553 16.77 13.36 -20.58
CA ILE A 553 17.37 12.02 -20.43
C ILE A 553 18.52 11.93 -21.42
N ASN A 554 19.75 11.91 -20.90
CA ASN A 554 20.96 11.69 -21.69
C ASN A 554 21.66 10.37 -21.29
N VAL A 555 22.57 9.89 -22.14
CA VAL A 555 23.31 8.63 -21.92
C VAL A 555 24.16 8.70 -20.65
N ALA A 556 24.80 9.85 -20.38
CA ALA A 556 25.71 10.00 -19.25
C ALA A 556 25.01 9.91 -17.88
N LEU A 557 23.78 10.43 -17.77
CA LEU A 557 22.94 10.29 -16.59
C LEU A 557 22.56 8.82 -16.37
N LEU A 558 22.13 8.13 -17.43
CA LEU A 558 21.78 6.70 -17.35
C LEU A 558 22.99 5.83 -16.98
N GLU A 559 24.17 6.15 -17.51
CA GLU A 559 25.42 5.50 -17.14
C GLU A 559 25.75 5.70 -15.64
N SER A 560 25.56 6.90 -15.09
CA SER A 560 25.77 7.14 -13.66
C SER A 560 24.82 6.30 -12.78
N ILE A 561 23.54 6.16 -13.19
CA ILE A 561 22.57 5.31 -12.50
C ILE A 561 22.98 3.84 -12.57
N SER A 562 23.60 3.43 -13.67
CA SER A 562 24.05 2.05 -13.84
C SER A 562 25.16 1.63 -12.86
N ARG A 563 25.79 2.58 -12.16
CA ARG A 563 26.81 2.30 -11.14
C ARG A 563 26.25 1.88 -9.79
N PHE A 564 24.94 2.02 -9.54
CA PHE A 564 24.33 1.60 -8.27
C PHE A 564 24.22 0.07 -8.17
N LYS A 565 25.08 -0.54 -7.35
CA LYS A 565 25.18 -2.01 -7.19
C LYS A 565 24.04 -2.66 -6.41
N ASP A 566 23.33 -1.92 -5.56
CA ASP A 566 22.25 -2.45 -4.70
C ASP A 566 20.85 -2.03 -5.20
N LEU A 567 20.76 -1.41 -6.37
CA LEU A 567 19.51 -0.85 -6.89
C LEU A 567 18.53 -1.95 -7.30
N LYS A 568 17.41 -2.04 -6.57
CA LYS A 568 16.33 -3.01 -6.81
C LYS A 568 15.17 -2.42 -7.60
N THR A 569 14.89 -1.13 -7.44
CA THR A 569 13.75 -0.48 -8.11
C THR A 569 14.16 0.84 -8.73
N LEU A 570 13.91 0.97 -10.04
CA LEU A 570 14.18 2.17 -10.82
C LEU A 570 12.88 2.67 -11.46
N SER A 571 12.58 3.96 -11.26
CA SER A 571 11.49 4.66 -11.95
C SER A 571 12.05 5.89 -12.63
N ILE A 572 11.89 5.98 -13.95
CA ILE A 572 12.27 7.15 -14.74
C ILE A 572 11.00 7.68 -15.42
N ALA A 573 10.71 8.96 -15.24
CA ALA A 573 9.60 9.61 -15.94
C ALA A 573 10.05 10.91 -16.60
N HIS A 574 9.88 11.04 -17.91
CA HIS A 574 10.17 12.28 -18.64
C HIS A 574 9.27 12.34 -19.88
N PHE A 575 8.36 13.29 -19.92
CA PHE A 575 7.54 13.58 -21.11
C PHE A 575 8.37 14.43 -22.09
N GLY A 576 8.51 13.98 -23.33
CA GLY A 576 9.39 14.56 -24.35
C GLY A 576 10.66 13.76 -24.67
N ALA A 577 10.96 12.69 -23.92
CA ALA A 577 12.15 11.86 -24.15
C ALA A 577 11.83 10.61 -24.97
N SER A 578 12.78 10.20 -25.82
CA SER A 578 12.76 8.93 -26.55
C SER A 578 13.94 8.05 -26.16
N LEU A 579 13.66 6.82 -25.75
CA LEU A 579 14.67 5.82 -25.41
C LEU A 579 14.96 4.93 -26.64
N GLY A 580 16.07 5.22 -27.33
CA GLY A 580 16.60 4.42 -28.44
C GLY A 580 17.82 3.53 -28.11
N ASP A 581 18.46 3.00 -29.16
CA ASP A 581 19.60 2.06 -29.11
C ASP A 581 20.77 2.53 -28.25
N HIS A 582 21.06 3.84 -28.29
CA HIS A 582 22.14 4.47 -27.52
C HIS A 582 21.95 4.35 -25.99
N HIS A 583 20.75 4.00 -25.53
CA HIS A 583 20.43 3.83 -24.11
C HIS A 583 20.39 2.36 -23.66
N ILE A 584 20.77 1.40 -24.51
CA ILE A 584 20.68 -0.03 -24.13
C ILE A 584 21.69 -0.40 -23.02
N GLN A 585 22.85 0.24 -23.00
CA GLN A 585 23.96 -0.18 -22.17
C GLN A 585 23.65 -0.09 -20.66
N PHE A 586 22.89 0.92 -20.21
CA PHE A 586 22.60 1.08 -18.78
C PHE A 586 21.74 -0.06 -18.22
N LEU A 587 20.81 -0.62 -19.02
CA LEU A 587 19.99 -1.76 -18.60
C LEU A 587 20.82 -3.03 -18.44
N SER A 588 21.82 -3.21 -19.31
CA SER A 588 22.72 -4.36 -19.24
C SER A 588 23.55 -4.35 -17.94
N ASN A 589 23.98 -3.16 -17.52
CA ASN A 589 24.74 -2.98 -16.28
C ASN A 589 23.92 -3.24 -15.00
N LEU A 590 22.59 -3.09 -15.06
CA LEU A 590 21.66 -3.31 -13.93
C LEU A 590 21.02 -4.72 -13.93
N ALA A 591 21.48 -5.62 -14.81
CA ALA A 591 20.85 -6.90 -15.09
C ALA A 591 20.72 -7.85 -13.89
N GLU A 592 21.67 -7.81 -12.95
CA GLU A 592 21.74 -8.74 -11.82
C GLU A 592 21.04 -8.23 -10.55
N THR A 593 20.63 -6.95 -10.52
CA THR A 593 20.17 -6.27 -9.30
C THR A 593 18.70 -5.85 -9.36
N LEU A 594 18.23 -5.47 -10.54
CA LEU A 594 16.94 -4.83 -10.72
C LEU A 594 15.76 -5.82 -10.61
N GLU A 595 14.87 -5.57 -9.66
CA GLU A 595 13.63 -6.31 -9.42
C GLU A 595 12.40 -5.57 -9.96
N GLY A 596 12.45 -4.25 -10.06
CA GLY A 596 11.34 -3.42 -10.52
C GLY A 596 11.79 -2.29 -11.45
N LEU A 597 11.18 -2.18 -12.63
CA LEU A 597 11.45 -1.12 -13.60
C LEU A 597 10.15 -0.41 -13.99
N LYS A 598 10.14 0.91 -13.85
CA LYS A 598 9.07 1.79 -14.33
C LYS A 598 9.63 2.84 -15.28
N LEU A 599 9.16 2.84 -16.52
CA LEU A 599 9.55 3.79 -17.55
C LEU A 599 8.32 4.55 -18.01
N LYS A 600 8.34 5.88 -17.83
CA LYS A 600 7.28 6.78 -18.30
C LYS A 600 7.86 7.84 -19.23
N VAL A 601 7.91 7.55 -20.51
CA VAL A 601 8.55 8.43 -21.52
C VAL A 601 7.67 8.53 -22.76
N ASP A 602 7.94 9.43 -23.70
CA ASP A 602 7.07 9.58 -24.86
C ASP A 602 7.19 8.39 -25.83
N ASP A 603 8.42 7.93 -26.07
CA ASP A 603 8.70 6.84 -27.01
C ASP A 603 9.82 5.91 -26.52
N ILE A 604 9.69 4.62 -26.84
CA ILE A 604 10.67 3.57 -26.51
C ILE A 604 10.81 2.66 -27.73
N SER A 605 12.04 2.48 -28.21
CA SER A 605 12.34 1.59 -29.32
C SER A 605 12.21 0.11 -28.93
N ASP A 606 11.88 -0.73 -29.93
CA ASP A 606 11.84 -2.20 -29.77
C ASP A 606 13.18 -2.76 -29.25
N SER A 607 14.28 -2.16 -29.68
CA SER A 607 15.64 -2.53 -29.26
C SER A 607 15.86 -2.45 -27.76
N VAL A 608 15.26 -1.48 -27.06
CA VAL A 608 15.31 -1.37 -25.59
C VAL A 608 14.48 -2.48 -24.94
N ILE A 609 13.31 -2.81 -25.51
CA ILE A 609 12.45 -3.88 -25.01
C ILE A 609 13.13 -5.25 -25.12
N TYR A 610 13.84 -5.50 -26.23
CA TYR A 610 14.60 -6.74 -26.42
C TYR A 610 15.69 -6.98 -25.37
N GLN A 611 16.08 -5.96 -24.60
CA GLN A 611 17.08 -6.09 -23.53
C GLN A 611 16.47 -6.45 -22.18
N LEU A 612 15.17 -6.26 -21.99
CA LEU A 612 14.48 -6.54 -20.71
C LEU A 612 14.64 -7.98 -20.22
N PRO A 613 14.66 -9.02 -21.08
CA PRO A 613 14.94 -10.40 -20.67
C PRO A 613 16.30 -10.61 -20.01
N ARG A 614 17.27 -9.70 -20.22
CA ARG A 614 18.57 -9.77 -19.54
C ARG A 614 18.47 -9.46 -18.05
N LEU A 615 17.41 -8.77 -17.62
CA LEU A 615 17.14 -8.43 -16.22
C LEU A 615 16.61 -9.67 -15.48
N LYS A 616 17.50 -10.57 -15.06
CA LYS A 616 17.16 -11.91 -14.54
C LYS A 616 16.25 -11.90 -13.31
N ARG A 617 16.29 -10.82 -12.51
CA ARG A 617 15.52 -10.66 -11.27
C ARG A 617 14.25 -9.82 -11.43
N LEU A 618 13.91 -9.41 -12.65
CA LEU A 618 12.79 -8.51 -12.89
C LEU A 618 11.45 -9.18 -12.53
N GLN A 619 10.80 -8.64 -11.51
CA GLN A 619 9.49 -9.07 -11.01
C GLN A 619 8.38 -8.09 -11.38
N HIS A 620 8.70 -6.81 -11.53
CA HIS A 620 7.72 -5.76 -11.77
C HIS A 620 8.13 -4.87 -12.95
N LEU A 621 7.30 -4.82 -13.99
CA LEU A 621 7.52 -3.96 -15.15
C LEU A 621 6.31 -3.05 -15.39
N ASP A 622 6.55 -1.74 -15.49
CA ASP A 622 5.54 -0.72 -15.80
C ASP A 622 6.08 0.21 -16.89
N ILE A 623 5.55 0.07 -18.11
CA ILE A 623 5.92 0.90 -19.26
C ILE A 623 4.71 1.77 -19.63
N ASP A 624 4.87 3.07 -19.55
CA ASP A 624 3.87 4.09 -19.86
C ASP A 624 4.42 5.01 -20.95
N THR A 625 3.91 4.89 -22.18
CA THR A 625 4.34 5.67 -23.34
C THR A 625 3.19 6.45 -23.97
N CYS A 626 3.48 7.67 -24.42
CA CYS A 626 2.49 8.57 -25.00
C CYS A 626 2.33 8.37 -26.52
N ALA A 627 3.40 7.96 -27.23
CA ALA A 627 3.42 7.66 -28.67
C ALA A 627 2.96 6.22 -29.00
N LYS A 628 3.10 5.78 -30.27
CA LYS A 628 2.76 4.41 -30.73
C LYS A 628 3.38 3.32 -29.85
N GLY A 629 4.53 3.62 -29.24
CA GLY A 629 5.25 2.74 -28.33
C GLY A 629 5.82 1.50 -29.04
N PRO A 630 6.40 0.57 -28.27
CA PRO A 630 7.02 -0.63 -28.83
C PRO A 630 6.01 -1.52 -29.57
N SER A 631 6.51 -2.31 -30.52
CA SER A 631 5.71 -3.26 -31.29
C SER A 631 5.24 -4.44 -30.43
N ASP A 632 4.13 -5.05 -30.83
CA ASP A 632 3.60 -6.27 -30.21
C ASP A 632 4.60 -7.44 -30.33
N THR A 633 5.40 -7.45 -31.41
CA THR A 633 6.51 -8.39 -31.60
C THR A 633 7.61 -8.21 -30.56
N ALA A 634 7.94 -6.97 -30.18
CA ALA A 634 8.93 -6.70 -29.15
C ALA A 634 8.46 -7.23 -27.78
N PHE A 635 7.20 -7.01 -27.41
CA PHE A 635 6.67 -7.49 -26.13
C PHE A 635 6.64 -9.01 -25.98
N ARG A 636 6.69 -9.80 -27.07
CA ARG A 636 6.82 -11.27 -26.98
C ARG A 636 8.09 -11.72 -26.26
N CYS A 637 9.17 -10.91 -26.31
CA CYS A 637 10.42 -11.25 -25.62
C CYS A 637 10.26 -11.29 -24.09
N LEU A 638 9.26 -10.60 -23.52
CA LEU A 638 8.98 -10.60 -22.09
C LEU A 638 8.62 -11.99 -21.54
N SER A 639 8.24 -12.92 -22.41
CA SER A 639 8.02 -14.33 -22.04
C SER A 639 9.30 -15.02 -21.50
N ALA A 640 10.47 -14.44 -21.74
CA ALA A 640 11.75 -14.90 -21.19
C ALA A 640 12.06 -14.31 -19.79
N CYS A 641 11.29 -13.35 -19.28
CA CYS A 641 11.44 -12.79 -17.94
C CYS A 641 10.78 -13.69 -16.88
N LEU A 642 11.34 -14.88 -16.62
CA LEU A 642 10.67 -15.95 -15.84
C LEU A 642 10.22 -15.56 -14.41
N GLN A 643 10.78 -14.51 -13.82
CA GLN A 643 10.42 -14.02 -12.48
C GLN A 643 9.31 -12.97 -12.47
N LEU A 644 8.77 -12.58 -13.64
CA LEU A 644 7.81 -11.49 -13.77
C LEU A 644 6.49 -11.83 -13.07
N LYS A 645 6.12 -11.01 -12.08
CA LYS A 645 4.87 -11.14 -11.31
C LYS A 645 3.82 -10.14 -11.77
N THR A 646 4.22 -8.92 -12.14
CA THR A 646 3.30 -7.87 -12.58
C THR A 646 3.79 -7.18 -13.83
N LEU A 647 2.89 -7.04 -14.82
CA LEU A 647 3.15 -6.37 -16.09
C LEU A 647 2.09 -5.28 -16.31
N ARG A 648 2.54 -4.02 -16.44
CA ARG A 648 1.70 -2.89 -16.85
C ARG A 648 2.26 -2.25 -18.11
N LEU A 649 1.40 -2.09 -19.11
CA LEU A 649 1.75 -1.54 -20.40
C LEU A 649 0.81 -0.39 -20.77
N CYS A 650 1.36 0.59 -21.46
CA CYS A 650 0.74 1.86 -21.86
C CYS A 650 -0.54 1.70 -22.69
N ARG A 651 -0.60 0.61 -23.45
CA ARG A 651 -1.72 0.24 -24.30
C ARG A 651 -2.04 -1.24 -24.13
N PRO A 652 -3.29 -1.66 -24.40
CA PRO A 652 -3.59 -3.07 -24.59
C PRO A 652 -2.76 -3.62 -25.76
N VAL A 653 -1.93 -4.61 -25.48
CA VAL A 653 -1.24 -5.44 -26.49
C VAL A 653 -2.17 -6.55 -26.99
N ASP A 654 -1.88 -7.09 -28.17
CA ASP A 654 -2.61 -8.23 -28.73
C ASP A 654 -2.72 -9.37 -27.69
N SER A 655 -3.93 -9.92 -27.60
CA SER A 655 -4.27 -11.08 -26.78
C SER A 655 -3.32 -12.27 -26.97
N GLU A 656 -2.80 -12.48 -28.18
CA GLU A 656 -1.85 -13.56 -28.47
C GLU A 656 -0.47 -13.32 -27.82
N VAL A 657 -0.06 -12.06 -27.68
CA VAL A 657 1.18 -11.71 -26.94
C VAL A 657 1.01 -11.99 -25.46
N VAL A 658 -0.14 -11.60 -24.89
CA VAL A 658 -0.44 -11.83 -23.47
C VAL A 658 -0.52 -13.33 -23.17
N LYS A 659 -1.21 -14.12 -24.01
CA LYS A 659 -1.24 -15.57 -23.91
C LYS A 659 0.15 -16.18 -23.97
N CYS A 660 1.00 -15.74 -24.90
CA CYS A 660 2.38 -16.23 -25.03
C CYS A 660 3.20 -16.00 -23.75
N ILE A 661 3.05 -14.83 -23.10
CA ILE A 661 3.70 -14.53 -21.82
C ILE A 661 3.12 -15.42 -20.70
N GLN A 662 1.79 -15.53 -20.61
CA GLN A 662 1.12 -16.33 -19.59
C GLN A 662 1.38 -17.84 -19.72
N MET A 663 1.59 -18.36 -20.93
CA MET A 663 1.99 -19.75 -21.15
C MET A 663 3.33 -20.09 -20.48
N LYS A 664 4.29 -19.15 -20.51
CA LYS A 664 5.60 -19.34 -19.85
C LYS A 664 5.61 -18.88 -18.40
N ILE A 665 4.71 -17.96 -18.03
CA ILE A 665 4.63 -17.34 -16.70
C ILE A 665 3.16 -17.32 -16.24
N PRO A 666 2.61 -18.46 -15.76
CA PRO A 666 1.16 -18.61 -15.51
C PRO A 666 0.59 -17.61 -14.49
N ASN A 667 1.40 -17.16 -13.53
CA ASN A 667 0.98 -16.31 -12.43
C ASN A 667 1.17 -14.80 -12.69
N VAL A 668 1.55 -14.40 -13.91
CA VAL A 668 1.79 -12.98 -14.21
C VAL A 668 0.47 -12.20 -14.22
N GLN A 669 0.40 -11.15 -13.40
CA GLN A 669 -0.72 -10.21 -13.40
C GLN A 669 -0.51 -9.14 -14.46
N TYR A 670 -1.17 -9.29 -15.60
CA TYR A 670 -1.21 -8.27 -16.64
C TYR A 670 -2.33 -7.25 -16.37
N LYS A 671 -1.99 -5.95 -16.39
CA LYS A 671 -2.94 -4.84 -16.28
C LYS A 671 -2.61 -3.76 -17.32
N PRO A 672 -3.43 -3.54 -18.35
CA PRO A 672 -3.24 -2.38 -19.23
C PRO A 672 -3.49 -1.08 -18.46
N HIS A 673 -2.77 -0.01 -18.79
CA HIS A 673 -3.12 1.34 -18.32
C HIS A 673 -4.54 1.68 -18.81
N ARG A 674 -5.44 2.05 -17.90
CA ARG A 674 -6.72 2.64 -18.26
C ARG A 674 -6.42 4.10 -18.62
N ARG A 675 -6.54 4.45 -19.91
CA ARG A 675 -6.59 5.86 -20.32
C ARG A 675 -7.89 6.47 -19.81
#